data_AF-A0A161Y1R7-F1
#
_entry.id   AF-A0A161Y1R7-F1
#
_cell.length_a   1.000
_cell.length_b   1.000
_cell.length_c   1.000
_cell.angle_alpha   90.00
_cell.angle_beta   90.00
_cell.angle_gamma   90.00
#
_symmetry.space_group_name_H-M   'P 1'
#
loop_
_entity.id
_entity.type
_entity.pdbx_description
1 polymer ?
#
loop_
_entity_poly.entity_id
_entity_poly.type
_entity_poly.pdbx_seq_one_letter_code
_entity_poly.pdbx_strand_id
1 'polypeptide(L)'
;MLALAGTVVPVGAAAGSADGSPASTAAAPTKEIPAVSAPLGESRNTSFVERDGTRLVLDGETFRFNGTNIYWLGLDENVPPGTVDYPTAFRIRDALDTASNLGVTVVRSHMLASTGTELAILPSKEEGYHEEAFASVDYAVAYAASKGIRLILPLTDEWAYYHGGHRDFGAPYGLCAPTTPLTPCAEFYSDPRVVADFTDYVRHVMDHVNPYTGLALKDDPTVLAWELGNELEGMTPEWIEHVATEISERAPRQLVAAGKRFGIDDDTLASPLVDIVDVHYYPPTASGVRADAARITDAGKVYVAGEYASTAATPELLEPLAAEPDVTGMMFWSLFGHDDASGLVPHDDGFTLHYPGTDDRMRGNVAAIRGYSAALAGAPIPVEVGQPFVTSVGSTYGFHEVSWRGAAGAATYRVERAAVSDGVPSGAFEAVAEGLTDTGEPYLDTSAGGDAAYRVVPVGADGADGPASEPVVVAAGEQVVVDPLETQRPLVDHAGLRVMPDGDAALLGPAGDDPAHATWAHDGLTGAELRVRAATAADVAALVVETSADGETWAAASTVVGPDGDGRFRVAVSAAHGGQLRVTWPAGSSARLERVTLRGAADLPVVDDALDDLAGASVEGSVGIDTGNPGLFGGDAGRAKRDAPGAASLAWEADGLTRLEATGWYWPDADPAHLTFEARVDGAWRGLEVGVAGAPGTVGGAWGRFAYTAPLPAGTDAVRAVWPAAATPEWAQQLGDVRLFGTGGELAAPGAFAALSPDDGAPALRGTPTLRWEPAAQAATYRVTLARTDAVGTPLVSAEVRGTSLAPAVELDPATSYTWHVEAVNGAGSTGMTGGPRSFATDALPTEPLVVEDYEGFADDAALTAAHRANAGGDPITSTLVPGADGGQAMRLATTLASSGYAGVTRTFDAPQSWWGYEGLDLWLDRSGLGAGQNVTVQVVAGGQFWETVLPDVGPQPAGVVHVPFADLALPPWAGGGGRPDLQTVTEISFYLGGGGPAVLVVDDVRTAVAGPGVPVTVEATSRCLAGKAYVAVRATNDGDAPVAVTLGTPYGSRVFAAVAPGVNAYQSFAVRATSVPAESAVVTVGSGGDAVELDAPYAAAACG
;
A
#
# COMPACT_ATOMS: atom_id res chain seq x y z
N MET A 1 66.10 32.52 26.34
CA MET A 1 66.61 32.81 27.69
C MET A 1 66.18 31.65 28.56
N LEU A 2 67.11 30.73 28.81
CA LEU A 2 67.74 30.46 30.12
C LEU A 2 66.76 29.76 31.09
N ALA A 3 67.08 28.65 31.77
CA ALA A 3 68.28 27.81 31.82
C ALA A 3 68.07 26.75 32.93
N LEU A 4 68.70 25.57 32.77
CA LEU A 4 69.48 24.78 33.77
C LEU A 4 68.72 24.29 35.03
N ALA A 5 68.79 23.05 35.52
CA ALA A 5 69.82 22.02 35.71
C ALA A 5 69.31 21.22 36.96
N GLY A 6 69.73 20.04 37.40
CA GLY A 6 70.79 19.07 37.10
C GLY A 6 70.45 17.78 37.89
N THR A 7 70.75 16.58 37.40
CA THR A 7 71.99 15.78 37.53
C THR A 7 72.40 15.29 38.95
N VAL A 8 72.60 13.96 39.04
CA VAL A 8 73.68 13.17 39.72
C VAL A 8 73.24 12.11 40.78
N VAL A 9 73.07 10.83 40.36
CA VAL A 9 73.91 9.58 40.57
C VAL A 9 74.58 9.39 41.96
N PRO A 10 74.81 8.18 42.59
CA PRO A 10 75.22 6.83 42.07
C PRO A 10 74.59 5.60 42.81
N VAL A 11 75.00 4.30 42.73
CA VAL A 11 75.67 3.32 41.83
C VAL A 11 75.79 2.01 42.66
N GLY A 12 75.65 0.83 42.03
CA GLY A 12 76.21 -0.45 42.52
C GLY A 12 75.40 -1.69 42.09
N ALA A 13 75.52 -2.21 40.87
CA ALA A 13 76.52 -3.17 40.35
C ALA A 13 76.41 -4.63 40.89
N ALA A 14 75.88 -5.56 40.06
CA ALA A 14 76.57 -6.79 39.59
C ALA A 14 75.68 -7.72 38.72
N ALA A 15 76.11 -7.86 37.46
CA ALA A 15 76.04 -8.94 36.47
C ALA A 15 75.05 -10.14 36.55
N GLY A 16 74.41 -10.43 35.40
CA GLY A 16 73.87 -11.75 35.04
C GLY A 16 73.00 -11.71 33.76
N SER A 17 73.55 -12.17 32.65
CA SER A 17 73.06 -12.16 31.25
C SER A 17 71.87 -13.08 30.93
N ALA A 18 70.96 -12.63 30.05
CA ALA A 18 70.69 -13.17 28.68
C ALA A 18 69.24 -12.91 28.21
N ASP A 19 69.12 -12.26 27.04
CA ASP A 19 68.11 -12.35 25.96
C ASP A 19 66.62 -12.53 26.32
N GLY A 20 65.63 -11.73 25.89
CA GLY A 20 65.53 -10.62 24.94
C GLY A 20 64.05 -10.22 24.77
N SER A 21 63.81 -8.96 24.37
CA SER A 21 62.53 -8.27 24.07
C SER A 21 61.63 -7.83 25.26
N PRO A 22 61.32 -6.52 25.42
CA PRO A 22 60.62 -5.99 26.58
C PRO A 22 59.10 -6.14 26.48
N ALA A 23 58.52 -6.57 27.60
CA ALA A 23 57.11 -6.54 27.90
C ALA A 23 56.55 -5.11 27.85
N SER A 24 55.40 -4.99 27.19
CA SER A 24 54.48 -3.86 27.30
C SER A 24 54.04 -3.69 28.76
N THR A 25 54.11 -2.46 29.26
CA THR A 25 53.52 -2.06 30.54
C THR A 25 52.01 -2.23 30.46
N ALA A 26 51.47 -3.18 31.19
CA ALA A 26 50.03 -3.36 31.34
C ALA A 26 49.42 -2.10 31.97
N ALA A 27 48.74 -1.31 31.13
CA ALA A 27 47.75 -0.35 31.58
C ALA A 27 46.64 -1.10 32.34
N ALA A 28 46.13 -0.49 33.41
CA ALA A 28 44.93 -0.99 34.07
C ALA A 28 43.80 -1.09 33.02
N PRO A 29 42.95 -2.14 33.06
CA PRO A 29 41.88 -2.28 32.09
C PRO A 29 40.93 -1.10 32.27
N THR A 30 40.82 -0.25 31.24
CA THR A 30 39.64 0.57 31.05
C THR A 30 38.45 -0.37 31.00
N LYS A 31 37.38 0.00 31.71
CA LYS A 31 36.12 -0.74 31.74
C LYS A 31 35.38 -0.48 30.41
N GLU A 32 36.02 -0.81 29.30
CA GLU A 32 35.42 -0.72 27.97
C GLU A 32 34.55 -1.96 27.78
N ILE A 33 33.24 -1.75 27.68
CA ILE A 33 32.44 -2.60 26.81
C ILE A 33 33.02 -2.35 25.40
N PRO A 34 33.35 -3.39 24.62
CA PRO A 34 33.80 -3.22 23.25
C PRO A 34 32.87 -2.25 22.52
N ALA A 35 33.39 -1.47 21.57
CA ALA A 35 32.56 -0.74 20.63
C ALA A 35 31.42 -1.67 20.19
N VAL A 36 30.18 -1.25 20.44
CA VAL A 36 29.01 -2.04 20.04
C VAL A 36 28.88 -1.88 18.52
N SER A 37 29.78 -2.52 17.80
CA SER A 37 29.55 -2.94 16.43
C SER A 37 29.15 -4.41 16.54
N ALA A 38 27.87 -4.70 16.71
CA ALA A 38 27.42 -5.99 16.20
C ALA A 38 27.74 -6.00 14.70
N PRO A 39 28.47 -6.99 14.18
CA PRO A 39 28.70 -7.08 12.75
C PRO A 39 27.34 -7.27 12.10
N LEU A 40 26.96 -6.37 11.18
CA LEU A 40 25.77 -6.48 10.31
C LEU A 40 25.83 -7.71 9.36
N GLY A 41 26.68 -8.70 9.66
CA GLY A 41 27.21 -9.70 8.75
C GLY A 41 28.53 -9.26 8.12
N GLU A 42 29.29 -10.22 7.58
CA GLU A 42 30.37 -9.92 6.64
C GLU A 42 29.78 -9.42 5.33
N SER A 43 30.45 -8.47 4.66
CA SER A 43 30.04 -8.03 3.32
C SER A 43 30.03 -9.21 2.35
N ARG A 44 28.93 -9.36 1.60
CA ARG A 44 28.83 -10.29 0.47
C ARG A 44 29.44 -9.70 -0.81
N ASN A 45 29.62 -8.38 -0.87
CA ASN A 45 30.28 -7.70 -1.97
C ASN A 45 31.80 -7.74 -1.74
N THR A 46 32.48 -8.75 -2.30
CA THR A 46 33.95 -8.91 -2.15
C THR A 46 34.74 -8.48 -3.39
N SER A 47 34.07 -8.34 -4.53
CA SER A 47 34.63 -7.92 -5.81
C SER A 47 33.86 -6.71 -6.37
N PHE A 48 34.56 -5.88 -7.13
CA PHE A 48 33.95 -4.78 -7.89
C PHE A 48 33.24 -5.33 -9.13
N VAL A 49 32.16 -4.66 -9.53
CA VAL A 49 31.56 -4.87 -10.85
C VAL A 49 32.44 -4.16 -11.87
N GLU A 50 32.81 -4.86 -12.93
CA GLU A 50 33.67 -4.33 -13.99
C GLU A 50 32.88 -4.21 -15.29
N ARG A 51 33.40 -3.44 -16.24
CA ARG A 51 32.85 -3.31 -17.60
C ARG A 51 33.70 -4.09 -18.60
N ASP A 52 33.05 -4.94 -19.40
CA ASP A 52 33.64 -5.60 -20.58
C ASP A 52 32.86 -5.20 -21.84
N GLY A 53 33.41 -4.22 -22.57
CA GLY A 53 32.76 -3.62 -23.73
C GLY A 53 31.43 -2.96 -23.38
N THR A 54 30.33 -3.55 -23.83
CA THR A 54 28.95 -3.07 -23.64
C THR A 54 28.21 -3.78 -22.50
N ARG A 55 28.91 -4.62 -21.73
CA ARG A 55 28.33 -5.44 -20.65
C ARG A 55 29.02 -5.18 -19.33
N LEU A 56 28.31 -5.46 -18.25
CA LEU A 56 28.91 -5.57 -16.93
C LEU A 56 29.30 -7.02 -16.65
N VAL A 57 30.37 -7.20 -15.88
CA VAL A 57 30.85 -8.49 -15.40
C VAL A 57 31.12 -8.43 -13.90
N LEU A 58 30.83 -9.53 -13.21
CA LEU A 58 31.13 -9.71 -11.79
C LEU A 58 31.71 -11.11 -11.60
N ASP A 59 32.90 -11.18 -11.00
CA ASP A 59 33.65 -12.43 -10.79
C ASP A 59 33.86 -13.24 -12.09
N GLY A 60 33.98 -12.56 -13.22
CA GLY A 60 34.20 -13.14 -14.55
C GLY A 60 32.94 -13.59 -15.29
N GLU A 61 31.76 -13.46 -14.69
CA GLU A 61 30.47 -13.79 -15.30
C GLU A 61 29.72 -12.52 -15.71
N THR A 62 28.87 -12.60 -16.74
CA THR A 62 28.02 -11.46 -17.15
C THR A 62 27.08 -11.07 -16.01
N PHE A 63 27.12 -9.80 -15.63
CA PHE A 63 26.30 -9.24 -14.56
C PHE A 63 25.15 -8.43 -15.17
N ARG A 64 23.95 -9.00 -15.15
CA ARG A 64 22.70 -8.30 -15.44
C ARG A 64 21.86 -8.27 -14.17
N PHE A 65 21.06 -7.23 -13.99
CA PHE A 65 20.38 -7.01 -12.71
C PHE A 65 18.95 -6.51 -12.85
N ASN A 66 18.13 -6.88 -11.87
CA ASN A 66 16.95 -6.11 -11.52
C ASN A 66 17.34 -5.09 -10.46
N GLY A 67 16.80 -3.88 -10.57
CA GLY A 67 17.07 -2.81 -9.64
C GLY A 67 15.83 -2.04 -9.19
N THR A 68 16.04 -1.13 -8.25
CA THR A 68 15.00 -0.21 -7.76
C THR A 68 15.61 1.10 -7.29
N ASN A 69 14.79 2.15 -7.24
CA ASN A 69 15.14 3.40 -6.59
C ASN A 69 14.61 3.38 -5.15
N ILE A 70 15.55 3.43 -4.20
CA ILE A 70 15.28 3.76 -2.79
C ILE A 70 16.02 5.07 -2.54
N TYR A 71 15.47 6.15 -3.10
CA TYR A 71 16.16 7.43 -3.19
C TYR A 71 16.52 8.00 -1.80
N TRP A 72 15.75 7.64 -0.76
CA TRP A 72 15.74 8.18 0.60
C TRP A 72 16.70 7.53 1.63
N LEU A 73 17.55 6.55 1.27
CA LEU A 73 18.33 5.76 2.26
C LEU A 73 19.23 6.57 3.21
N GLY A 74 19.63 7.80 2.85
CA GLY A 74 20.44 8.67 3.72
C GLY A 74 19.65 9.79 4.41
N LEU A 75 18.56 10.25 3.81
CA LEU A 75 17.71 11.33 4.31
C LEU A 75 16.32 11.11 3.72
N ASP A 76 15.27 11.19 4.53
CA ASP A 76 13.94 10.74 4.14
C ASP A 76 12.88 11.78 4.57
N GLU A 77 11.99 12.12 3.66
CA GLU A 77 10.88 13.06 3.88
C GLU A 77 9.63 12.43 4.53
N ASN A 78 9.72 11.15 4.92
CA ASN A 78 8.60 10.37 5.43
C ASN A 78 8.84 9.86 6.86
N VAL A 79 9.60 10.60 7.67
CA VAL A 79 10.12 10.15 8.97
C VAL A 79 9.77 11.11 10.12
N PRO A 80 8.50 11.22 10.59
CA PRO A 80 7.25 10.61 10.11
C PRO A 80 6.72 11.26 8.81
N PRO A 81 5.67 10.74 8.16
CA PRO A 81 5.17 11.25 6.88
C PRO A 81 5.10 12.78 6.79
N GLY A 82 5.76 13.37 5.78
CA GLY A 82 5.82 14.81 5.56
C GLY A 82 6.90 15.57 6.35
N THR A 83 7.76 14.87 7.09
CA THR A 83 8.90 15.47 7.81
C THR A 83 10.21 14.90 7.31
N VAL A 84 11.17 15.78 7.03
CA VAL A 84 12.55 15.43 6.65
C VAL A 84 13.35 15.08 7.90
N ASP A 85 13.79 13.84 8.01
CA ASP A 85 14.64 13.33 9.10
C ASP A 85 15.53 12.17 8.57
N TYR A 86 16.49 11.72 9.38
CA TYR A 86 17.29 10.55 9.05
C TYR A 86 16.44 9.27 9.19
N PRO A 87 16.40 8.38 8.17
CA PRO A 87 15.68 7.13 8.29
C PRO A 87 16.28 6.24 9.38
N THR A 88 15.42 5.52 10.11
CA THR A 88 15.87 4.59 11.15
C THR A 88 16.59 3.38 10.54
N ALA A 89 17.38 2.70 11.37
CA ALA A 89 18.04 1.45 10.98
C ALA A 89 17.02 0.38 10.55
N PHE A 90 15.85 0.34 11.21
CA PHE A 90 14.71 -0.48 10.79
C PHE A 90 14.26 -0.16 9.38
N ARG A 91 13.95 1.11 9.05
CA ARG A 91 13.45 1.50 7.72
C ARG A 91 14.41 1.14 6.61
N ILE A 92 15.71 1.41 6.80
CA ILE A 92 16.76 1.05 5.85
C ILE A 92 16.80 -0.48 5.66
N ARG A 93 16.79 -1.24 6.76
CA ARG A 93 16.84 -2.70 6.73
C ARG A 93 15.63 -3.29 6.03
N ASP A 94 14.42 -2.89 6.42
CA ASP A 94 13.16 -3.42 5.92
C ASP A 94 13.01 -3.16 4.41
N ALA A 95 13.39 -1.98 3.92
CA ALA A 95 13.38 -1.68 2.50
C ALA A 95 14.42 -2.51 1.72
N LEU A 96 15.63 -2.72 2.25
CA LEU A 96 16.66 -3.54 1.60
C LEU A 96 16.35 -5.04 1.66
N ASP A 97 15.71 -5.52 2.73
CA ASP A 97 15.21 -6.89 2.83
C ASP A 97 14.05 -7.13 1.85
N THR A 98 13.17 -6.14 1.71
CA THR A 98 12.11 -6.16 0.71
C THR A 98 12.68 -6.16 -0.72
N ALA A 99 13.70 -5.34 -1.00
CA ALA A 99 14.42 -5.35 -2.27
C ALA A 99 15.04 -6.74 -2.55
N SER A 100 15.69 -7.33 -1.56
CA SER A 100 16.22 -8.70 -1.67
C SER A 100 15.13 -9.73 -1.98
N ASN A 101 13.96 -9.65 -1.33
CA ASN A 101 12.81 -10.51 -1.57
C ASN A 101 12.17 -10.32 -2.97
N LEU A 102 12.34 -9.14 -3.57
CA LEU A 102 11.98 -8.86 -4.96
C LEU A 102 13.01 -9.40 -5.97
N GLY A 103 14.21 -9.79 -5.50
CA GLY A 103 15.33 -10.23 -6.34
C GLY A 103 16.16 -9.08 -6.89
N VAL A 104 16.04 -7.89 -6.29
CA VAL A 104 16.88 -6.74 -6.62
C VAL A 104 18.31 -6.98 -6.16
N THR A 105 19.27 -6.70 -7.05
CA THR A 105 20.71 -6.76 -6.76
C THR A 105 21.41 -5.41 -6.89
N VAL A 106 20.72 -4.38 -7.38
CA VAL A 106 21.23 -3.01 -7.49
C VAL A 106 20.17 -2.00 -7.04
N VAL A 107 20.53 -1.10 -6.12
CA VAL A 107 19.69 0.01 -5.66
C VAL A 107 20.32 1.32 -6.11
N ARG A 108 19.50 2.23 -6.64
CA ARG A 108 19.91 3.62 -6.94
C ARG A 108 19.37 4.51 -5.82
N SER A 109 20.24 5.33 -5.23
CA SER A 109 19.89 6.13 -4.05
C SER A 109 20.55 7.51 -4.10
N HIS A 110 19.72 8.55 -4.12
CA HIS A 110 20.16 9.95 -4.21
C HIS A 110 20.72 10.44 -2.86
N MET A 111 20.08 10.04 -1.75
CA MET A 111 20.32 10.68 -0.43
C MET A 111 21.57 10.20 0.27
N LEU A 112 22.33 9.33 -0.38
CA LEU A 112 23.69 9.02 0.03
C LEU A 112 24.68 10.13 -0.38
N ALA A 113 24.22 11.15 -1.12
CA ALA A 113 24.95 12.35 -1.50
C ALA A 113 24.04 13.61 -1.46
N SER A 114 23.48 13.96 -0.29
CA SER A 114 22.54 15.10 -0.11
C SER A 114 23.18 16.48 0.09
N THR A 115 22.48 17.54 -0.35
CA THR A 115 22.88 18.95 -0.17
C THR A 115 21.70 19.85 0.22
N GLY A 116 21.99 21.12 0.59
CA GLY A 116 20.99 22.20 0.56
C GLY A 116 20.01 22.29 1.74
N THR A 117 20.04 21.34 2.68
CA THR A 117 19.21 21.36 3.89
C THR A 117 20.01 21.09 5.17
N GLU A 118 19.49 21.51 6.33
CA GLU A 118 20.18 21.42 7.63
C GLU A 118 20.72 20.02 7.95
N LEU A 119 20.02 18.97 7.52
CA LEU A 119 20.37 17.57 7.77
C LEU A 119 21.21 16.94 6.64
N ALA A 120 21.45 17.66 5.54
CA ALA A 120 22.22 17.15 4.41
C ALA A 120 23.72 16.99 4.73
N ILE A 121 24.44 16.23 3.90
CA ILE A 121 25.92 16.11 4.01
C ILE A 121 26.58 17.48 3.83
N LEU A 122 26.08 18.28 2.88
CA LEU A 122 26.48 19.67 2.70
C LEU A 122 25.25 20.58 2.82
N PRO A 123 24.91 21.07 4.02
CA PRO A 123 23.77 21.98 4.21
C PRO A 123 23.93 23.28 3.41
N SER A 124 25.11 23.88 3.47
CA SER A 124 25.50 25.01 2.64
C SER A 124 27.03 25.12 2.56
N LYS A 125 27.53 25.89 1.60
CA LYS A 125 28.96 26.19 1.50
C LYS A 125 29.49 26.87 2.76
N GLU A 126 28.71 27.76 3.37
CA GLU A 126 29.09 28.55 4.54
C GLU A 126 29.17 27.70 5.82
N GLU A 127 28.27 26.73 5.95
CA GLU A 127 28.22 25.83 7.12
C GLU A 127 29.25 24.70 7.03
N GLY A 128 29.61 24.28 5.81
CA GLY A 128 30.54 23.17 5.58
C GLY A 128 29.87 21.80 5.70
N TYR A 129 30.67 20.74 5.79
CA TYR A 129 30.15 19.37 5.83
C TYR A 129 29.61 18.98 7.20
N HIS A 130 28.46 18.30 7.21
CA HIS A 130 27.82 17.76 8.41
C HIS A 130 28.10 16.26 8.53
N GLU A 131 29.17 15.91 9.24
CA GLU A 131 29.64 14.52 9.36
C GLU A 131 28.60 13.56 9.97
N GLU A 132 27.67 14.06 10.79
CA GLU A 132 26.61 13.23 11.39
C GLU A 132 25.61 12.72 10.34
N ALA A 133 25.46 13.41 9.21
CA ALA A 133 24.61 12.98 8.10
C ALA A 133 25.07 11.64 7.50
N PHE A 134 26.35 11.28 7.64
CA PHE A 134 26.84 9.99 7.17
C PHE A 134 26.37 8.81 8.02
N ALA A 135 25.81 9.00 9.22
CA ALA A 135 25.44 7.87 10.08
C ALA A 135 24.39 6.93 9.44
N SER A 136 23.39 7.48 8.75
CA SER A 136 22.38 6.73 7.98
C SER A 136 23.01 6.13 6.71
N VAL A 137 23.83 6.92 5.99
CA VAL A 137 24.57 6.50 4.80
C VAL A 137 25.46 5.29 5.07
N ASP A 138 26.20 5.33 6.17
CA ASP A 138 27.12 4.30 6.60
C ASP A 138 26.39 2.98 6.89
N TYR A 139 25.27 3.06 7.59
CA TYR A 139 24.44 1.89 7.87
C TYR A 139 23.81 1.34 6.58
N ALA A 140 23.29 2.18 5.69
CA ALA A 140 22.71 1.76 4.43
C ALA A 140 23.71 1.04 3.51
N VAL A 141 24.92 1.59 3.36
CA VAL A 141 26.00 0.97 2.58
C VAL A 141 26.39 -0.38 3.20
N ALA A 142 26.60 -0.44 4.51
CA ALA A 142 27.01 -1.67 5.17
C ALA A 142 25.93 -2.76 5.15
N TYR A 143 24.65 -2.39 5.32
CA TYR A 143 23.55 -3.34 5.26
C TYR A 143 23.30 -3.83 3.83
N ALA A 144 23.37 -2.96 2.82
CA ALA A 144 23.33 -3.37 1.41
C ALA A 144 24.46 -4.36 1.09
N ALA A 145 25.67 -4.10 1.60
CA ALA A 145 26.81 -5.00 1.48
C ALA A 145 26.54 -6.39 2.08
N SER A 146 25.89 -6.45 3.24
CA SER A 146 25.50 -7.72 3.90
C SER A 146 24.49 -8.54 3.09
N LYS A 147 23.68 -7.88 2.25
CA LYS A 147 22.68 -8.51 1.37
C LYS A 147 23.23 -8.84 -0.02
N GLY A 148 24.41 -8.33 -0.37
CA GLY A 148 24.99 -8.45 -1.71
C GLY A 148 24.34 -7.51 -2.72
N ILE A 149 23.64 -6.48 -2.24
CA ILE A 149 23.06 -5.42 -3.05
C ILE A 149 24.17 -4.40 -3.35
N ARG A 150 24.23 -3.93 -4.59
CA ARG A 150 25.13 -2.84 -5.01
C ARG A 150 24.39 -1.51 -5.10
N LEU A 151 25.14 -0.41 -5.08
CA LEU A 151 24.61 0.95 -5.09
C LEU A 151 25.06 1.74 -6.32
N ILE A 152 24.13 2.45 -6.94
CA ILE A 152 24.40 3.54 -7.91
C ILE A 152 24.07 4.85 -7.20
N LEU A 153 25.03 5.78 -7.16
CA LEU A 153 24.96 7.01 -6.38
C LEU A 153 24.97 8.25 -7.27
N PRO A 154 23.81 8.87 -7.54
CA PRO A 154 23.74 10.20 -8.12
C PRO A 154 24.36 11.23 -7.17
N LEU A 155 25.37 11.95 -7.66
CA LEU A 155 26.15 12.89 -6.85
C LEU A 155 25.47 14.26 -6.67
N THR A 156 24.40 14.52 -7.41
CA THR A 156 23.58 15.74 -7.34
C THR A 156 22.26 15.47 -8.06
N ASP A 157 21.34 16.42 -8.05
CA ASP A 157 20.05 16.36 -8.75
C ASP A 157 19.84 17.55 -9.70
N GLU A 158 19.14 17.33 -10.82
CA GLU A 158 18.59 18.37 -11.69
C GLU A 158 17.47 19.15 -10.99
N TRP A 159 16.76 18.54 -10.04
CA TRP A 159 15.63 19.16 -9.34
C TRP A 159 16.05 19.87 -8.05
N ALA A 160 15.09 20.53 -7.40
CA ALA A 160 15.30 21.27 -6.15
C ALA A 160 14.27 20.80 -5.10
N TYR A 161 14.44 19.55 -4.66
CA TYR A 161 13.64 18.93 -3.60
C TYR A 161 14.36 19.02 -2.24
N TYR A 162 13.85 18.32 -1.22
CA TYR A 162 14.36 18.41 0.16
C TYR A 162 15.81 17.93 0.33
N HIS A 163 16.33 17.16 -0.62
CA HIS A 163 17.68 16.65 -0.60
C HIS A 163 18.69 17.48 -1.37
N GLY A 164 18.25 18.65 -1.86
CA GLY A 164 19.08 19.57 -2.62
C GLY A 164 19.27 19.17 -4.07
N GLY A 165 20.22 19.84 -4.71
CA GLY A 165 20.59 19.58 -6.10
C GLY A 165 21.63 20.57 -6.61
N HIS A 166 21.85 20.55 -7.93
CA HIS A 166 23.00 21.25 -8.54
C HIS A 166 22.98 22.77 -8.31
N ARG A 167 21.81 23.34 -7.98
CA ARG A 167 21.64 24.77 -7.66
C ARG A 167 22.34 25.17 -6.36
N ASP A 168 22.52 24.26 -5.42
CA ASP A 168 23.12 24.53 -4.11
C ASP A 168 24.57 25.02 -4.24
N PHE A 169 25.27 24.58 -5.29
CA PHE A 169 26.64 25.00 -5.56
C PHE A 169 26.70 26.41 -6.20
N GLY A 170 25.66 26.82 -6.92
CA GLY A 170 25.58 28.13 -7.58
C GLY A 170 25.01 29.24 -6.69
N ALA A 171 24.18 28.88 -5.70
CA ALA A 171 23.50 29.80 -4.81
C ALA A 171 24.44 30.72 -4.00
N PRO A 172 25.58 30.24 -3.41
CA PRO A 172 26.54 31.09 -2.68
C PRO A 172 27.12 32.24 -3.51
N TYR A 173 27.08 32.13 -4.83
CA TYR A 173 27.61 33.13 -5.76
C TYR A 173 26.54 34.04 -6.36
N GLY A 174 25.26 33.83 -6.02
CA GLY A 174 24.12 34.52 -6.63
C GLY A 174 23.93 34.17 -8.11
N LEU A 175 24.39 32.99 -8.54
CA LEU A 175 24.29 32.54 -9.94
C LEU A 175 23.03 31.72 -10.19
N CYS A 176 22.65 30.88 -9.21
CA CYS A 176 21.49 29.99 -9.32
C CYS A 176 20.47 30.32 -8.23
N ALA A 177 19.23 30.57 -8.64
CA ALA A 177 18.16 30.90 -7.70
C ALA A 177 17.64 29.61 -7.03
N PRO A 178 17.48 29.59 -5.69
CA PRO A 178 17.15 28.36 -4.96
C PRO A 178 15.66 27.98 -4.97
N THR A 179 14.77 28.77 -5.58
CA THR A 179 13.36 28.77 -5.14
C THR A 179 12.33 28.09 -6.06
N THR A 180 12.69 27.42 -7.16
CA THR A 180 11.73 26.54 -7.88
C THR A 180 12.43 25.37 -8.60
N PRO A 181 11.80 24.17 -8.67
CA PRO A 181 12.38 22.98 -9.31
C PRO A 181 12.75 23.16 -10.79
N LEU A 182 12.14 24.12 -11.49
CA LEU A 182 12.28 24.30 -12.94
C LEU A 182 13.22 25.45 -13.36
N THR A 183 13.83 26.18 -12.42
CA THR A 183 14.70 27.31 -12.81
C THR A 183 16.03 26.79 -13.36
N PRO A 184 16.43 27.08 -14.61
CA PRO A 184 17.71 26.60 -15.14
C PRO A 184 18.91 27.17 -14.37
N CYS A 185 19.99 26.39 -14.25
CA CYS A 185 21.26 26.81 -13.64
C CYS A 185 22.43 26.37 -14.54
N ALA A 186 22.58 27.03 -15.70
CA ALA A 186 23.62 26.72 -16.68
C ALA A 186 25.04 26.96 -16.13
N GLU A 187 25.16 27.84 -15.15
CA GLU A 187 26.40 28.19 -14.46
C GLU A 187 26.96 27.01 -13.66
N PHE A 188 26.15 26.03 -13.24
CA PHE A 188 26.64 24.80 -12.62
C PHE A 188 27.64 24.05 -13.52
N TYR A 189 27.37 24.06 -14.83
CA TYR A 189 28.17 23.34 -15.80
C TYR A 189 29.38 24.13 -16.32
N SER A 190 29.51 25.42 -15.99
CA SER A 190 30.44 26.32 -16.68
C SER A 190 31.18 27.34 -15.81
N ASP A 191 30.65 27.76 -14.65
CA ASP A 191 31.36 28.67 -13.76
C ASP A 191 32.44 27.88 -12.99
N PRO A 192 33.73 28.24 -13.14
CA PRO A 192 34.83 27.47 -12.56
C PRO A 192 34.81 27.42 -11.03
N ARG A 193 34.10 28.35 -10.37
CA ARG A 193 33.95 28.33 -8.90
C ARG A 193 32.91 27.29 -8.47
N VAL A 194 31.81 27.21 -9.22
CA VAL A 194 30.72 26.26 -8.96
C VAL A 194 31.18 24.84 -9.23
N VAL A 195 31.85 24.63 -10.37
CA VAL A 195 32.45 23.33 -10.71
C VAL A 195 33.47 22.90 -9.65
N ALA A 196 34.34 23.81 -9.20
CA ALA A 196 35.31 23.49 -8.15
C ALA A 196 34.66 23.09 -6.81
N ASP A 197 33.61 23.79 -6.38
CA ASP A 197 32.89 23.45 -5.14
C ASP A 197 32.19 22.08 -5.25
N PHE A 198 31.59 21.79 -6.41
CA PHE A 198 30.99 20.48 -6.67
C PHE A 198 32.05 19.37 -6.65
N THR A 199 33.20 19.57 -7.33
CA THR A 199 34.29 18.59 -7.31
C THR A 199 34.85 18.39 -5.89
N ASP A 200 34.98 19.44 -5.08
CA ASP A 200 35.42 19.32 -3.69
C ASP A 200 34.41 18.53 -2.84
N TYR A 201 33.11 18.75 -3.04
CA TYR A 201 32.04 17.94 -2.44
C TYR A 201 32.13 16.46 -2.85
N VAL A 202 32.27 16.18 -4.15
CA VAL A 202 32.43 14.80 -4.66
C VAL A 202 33.64 14.12 -4.01
N ARG A 203 34.77 14.82 -3.88
CA ARG A 203 35.97 14.29 -3.20
C ARG A 203 35.69 13.97 -1.74
N HIS A 204 34.95 14.82 -1.04
CA HIS A 204 34.59 14.61 0.37
C HIS A 204 33.74 13.36 0.54
N VAL A 205 32.64 13.22 -0.21
CA VAL A 205 31.76 12.03 -0.17
C VAL A 205 32.55 10.75 -0.49
N MET A 206 33.35 10.75 -1.56
CA MET A 206 34.14 9.57 -1.96
C MET A 206 35.22 9.17 -0.94
N ASP A 207 35.75 10.13 -0.17
CA ASP A 207 36.77 9.89 0.87
C ASP A 207 36.21 9.41 2.21
N HIS A 208 34.90 9.58 2.44
CA HIS A 208 34.28 9.19 3.68
C HIS A 208 34.53 7.72 3.97
N VAL A 209 35.04 7.43 5.18
CA VAL A 209 35.35 6.07 5.63
C VAL A 209 34.19 5.55 6.45
N ASN A 210 33.48 4.58 5.89
CA ASN A 210 32.37 3.96 6.57
C ASN A 210 32.88 3.16 7.80
N PRO A 211 32.44 3.48 9.03
CA PRO A 211 32.93 2.83 10.25
C PRO A 211 32.50 1.36 10.38
N TYR A 212 31.46 0.92 9.66
CA TYR A 212 31.02 -0.47 9.67
C TYR A 212 31.82 -1.34 8.71
N THR A 213 32.18 -0.82 7.52
CA THR A 213 32.96 -1.59 6.52
C THR A 213 34.46 -1.37 6.64
N GLY A 214 34.89 -0.25 7.25
CA GLY A 214 36.29 0.17 7.36
C GLY A 214 36.89 0.64 6.04
N LEU A 215 36.07 0.86 5.00
CA LEU A 215 36.49 1.27 3.67
C LEU A 215 36.04 2.70 3.39
N ALA A 216 36.84 3.45 2.65
CA ALA A 216 36.36 4.66 2.00
C ALA A 216 35.31 4.29 0.95
N LEU A 217 34.29 5.13 0.70
CA LEU A 217 33.26 4.80 -0.30
C LEU A 217 33.84 4.55 -1.70
N LYS A 218 34.93 5.24 -2.07
CA LYS A 218 35.70 5.01 -3.32
C LYS A 218 36.39 3.63 -3.41
N ASP A 219 36.56 2.97 -2.28
CA ASP A 219 37.24 1.68 -2.11
C ASP A 219 36.28 0.55 -1.70
N ASP A 220 34.99 0.85 -1.55
CA ASP A 220 33.96 -0.11 -1.17
C ASP A 220 33.30 -0.75 -2.42
N PRO A 221 33.41 -2.09 -2.62
CA PRO A 221 32.81 -2.78 -3.76
C PRO A 221 31.28 -2.80 -3.74
N THR A 222 30.65 -2.30 -2.68
CA THR A 222 29.20 -2.09 -2.59
C THR A 222 28.75 -0.95 -3.50
N VAL A 223 29.58 0.08 -3.71
CA VAL A 223 29.30 1.13 -4.70
C VAL A 223 29.72 0.63 -6.08
N LEU A 224 28.73 0.43 -6.96
CA LEU A 224 28.89 -0.05 -8.33
C LEU A 224 29.30 1.10 -9.26
N ALA A 225 28.54 2.21 -9.21
CA ALA A 225 28.79 3.38 -10.04
C ALA A 225 28.54 4.69 -9.30
N TRP A 226 29.33 5.69 -9.66
CA TRP A 226 29.07 7.10 -9.38
C TRP A 226 28.34 7.69 -10.58
N GLU A 227 27.14 8.19 -10.35
CA GLU A 227 26.35 8.84 -11.39
C GLU A 227 26.57 10.35 -11.31
N LEU A 228 26.88 11.00 -12.43
CA LEU A 228 27.23 12.43 -12.47
C LEU A 228 26.14 13.31 -11.84
N GLY A 229 24.88 12.88 -11.91
CA GLY A 229 23.75 13.44 -11.20
C GLY A 229 22.43 12.91 -11.77
N ASN A 230 21.37 13.03 -10.98
CA ASN A 230 20.03 12.64 -11.37
C ASN A 230 19.50 13.60 -12.45
N GLU A 231 19.12 13.06 -13.61
CA GLU A 231 18.38 13.76 -14.66
C GLU A 231 19.00 15.07 -15.18
N LEU A 232 20.33 15.22 -15.12
CA LEU A 232 20.99 16.47 -15.53
C LEU A 232 20.75 16.82 -17.00
N GLU A 233 20.25 18.04 -17.28
CA GLU A 233 19.84 18.46 -18.64
C GLU A 233 20.85 19.41 -19.32
N GLY A 234 21.88 19.87 -18.61
CA GLY A 234 22.81 20.90 -19.09
C GLY A 234 24.27 20.46 -19.21
N MET A 235 24.55 19.15 -19.12
CA MET A 235 25.90 18.63 -19.19
C MET A 235 26.58 19.04 -20.50
N THR A 236 27.83 19.49 -20.41
CA THR A 236 28.66 19.82 -21.58
C THR A 236 29.82 18.84 -21.69
N PRO A 237 30.40 18.60 -22.88
CA PRO A 237 31.53 17.67 -23.03
C PRO A 237 32.72 18.03 -22.12
N GLU A 238 32.99 19.32 -21.92
CA GLU A 238 34.08 19.78 -21.07
C GLU A 238 33.79 19.52 -19.58
N TRP A 239 32.54 19.72 -19.15
CA TRP A 239 32.12 19.41 -17.78
C TRP A 239 32.12 17.91 -17.50
N ILE A 240 31.57 17.10 -18.42
CA ILE A 240 31.57 15.63 -18.32
C ILE A 240 33.00 15.12 -18.19
N GLU A 241 33.90 15.54 -19.09
CA GLU A 241 35.30 15.12 -19.06
C GLU A 241 35.98 15.51 -17.74
N HIS A 242 35.72 16.72 -17.23
CA HIS A 242 36.30 17.20 -15.98
C HIS A 242 35.86 16.36 -14.78
N VAL A 243 34.56 16.21 -14.55
CA VAL A 243 34.02 15.49 -13.39
C VAL A 243 34.31 13.99 -13.49
N ALA A 244 34.14 13.39 -14.68
CA ALA A 244 34.43 11.97 -14.87
C ALA A 244 35.92 11.65 -14.68
N THR A 245 36.84 12.54 -15.09
CA THR A 245 38.28 12.37 -14.81
C THR A 245 38.55 12.33 -13.32
N GLU A 246 37.97 13.27 -12.57
CA GLU A 246 38.14 13.34 -11.11
C GLU A 246 37.63 12.08 -10.41
N ILE A 247 36.49 11.52 -10.86
CA ILE A 247 35.97 10.26 -10.34
C ILE A 247 36.89 9.10 -10.71
N SER A 248 37.23 8.93 -11.99
CA SER A 248 38.01 7.79 -12.48
C SER A 248 39.44 7.74 -11.91
N GLU A 249 40.10 8.88 -11.72
CA GLU A 249 41.44 8.91 -11.10
C GLU A 249 41.40 8.51 -9.61
N ARG A 250 40.27 8.75 -8.95
CA ARG A 250 40.11 8.61 -7.51
C ARG A 250 39.50 7.28 -7.08
N ALA A 251 38.60 6.75 -7.91
CA ALA A 251 37.94 5.45 -7.75
C ALA A 251 38.12 4.58 -9.01
N PRO A 252 39.36 4.20 -9.38
CA PRO A 252 39.65 3.54 -10.66
C PRO A 252 39.06 2.13 -10.82
N ARG A 253 38.37 1.59 -9.79
CA ARG A 253 37.70 0.29 -9.80
C ARG A 253 36.18 0.39 -9.86
N GLN A 254 35.62 1.59 -9.78
CA GLN A 254 34.19 1.86 -9.82
C GLN A 254 33.84 2.51 -11.16
N LEU A 255 32.59 2.35 -11.58
CA LEU A 255 32.12 2.80 -12.88
C LEU A 255 31.60 4.24 -12.81
N VAL A 256 31.63 4.95 -13.94
CA VAL A 256 30.98 6.26 -14.08
C VAL A 256 29.68 6.12 -14.88
N ALA A 257 28.57 6.55 -14.31
CA ALA A 257 27.26 6.58 -14.96
C ALA A 257 26.83 8.02 -15.28
N ALA A 258 26.06 8.19 -16.35
CA ALA A 258 25.44 9.48 -16.68
C ALA A 258 24.18 9.27 -17.51
N GLY A 259 23.14 10.04 -17.18
CA GLY A 259 21.86 10.02 -17.86
C GLY A 259 21.19 11.39 -17.78
N LYS A 260 20.05 11.50 -18.44
CA LYS A 260 19.15 12.66 -18.33
C LYS A 260 17.72 12.14 -18.21
N ARG A 261 16.79 13.02 -17.84
CA ARG A 261 15.38 12.65 -17.65
C ARG A 261 14.82 11.82 -18.81
N PHE A 262 14.93 12.33 -20.03
CA PHE A 262 14.33 11.65 -21.19
C PHE A 262 15.26 11.59 -22.41
N GLY A 263 15.32 10.39 -22.99
CA GLY A 263 16.12 10.07 -24.16
C GLY A 263 17.62 10.08 -23.86
N ILE A 264 18.42 10.04 -24.92
CA ILE A 264 19.87 9.85 -24.80
C ILE A 264 20.58 11.16 -25.12
N ASP A 265 21.51 11.55 -24.25
CA ASP A 265 22.45 12.65 -24.48
C ASP A 265 23.61 12.18 -25.37
N ASP A 266 23.85 12.88 -26.48
CA ASP A 266 24.94 12.55 -27.40
C ASP A 266 26.32 12.87 -26.78
N ASP A 267 26.39 13.82 -25.86
CA ASP A 267 27.65 14.20 -25.21
C ASP A 267 28.11 13.16 -24.19
N THR A 268 27.18 12.52 -23.45
CA THR A 268 27.49 11.38 -22.58
C THR A 268 27.91 10.14 -23.39
N LEU A 269 27.24 9.87 -24.52
CA LEU A 269 27.64 8.80 -25.46
C LEU A 269 29.07 8.99 -25.98
N ALA A 270 29.48 10.23 -26.24
CA ALA A 270 30.77 10.55 -26.84
C ALA A 270 31.95 10.49 -25.84
N SER A 271 31.72 10.70 -24.55
CA SER A 271 32.80 10.73 -23.54
C SER A 271 33.41 9.35 -23.34
N PRO A 272 34.74 9.15 -23.45
CA PRO A 272 35.36 7.85 -23.20
C PRO A 272 35.35 7.42 -21.73
N LEU A 273 35.12 8.37 -20.80
CA LEU A 273 35.16 8.15 -19.35
C LEU A 273 33.81 7.73 -18.77
N VAL A 274 32.71 7.89 -19.51
CA VAL A 274 31.39 7.38 -19.11
C VAL A 274 31.30 5.89 -19.45
N ASP A 275 30.98 5.06 -18.46
CA ASP A 275 30.84 3.61 -18.59
C ASP A 275 29.41 3.18 -18.90
N ILE A 276 28.47 3.73 -18.12
CA ILE A 276 27.05 3.43 -18.15
C ILE A 276 26.31 4.68 -18.63
N VAL A 277 25.42 4.51 -19.60
CA VAL A 277 24.43 5.54 -19.95
C VAL A 277 23.07 5.03 -19.50
N ASP A 278 22.43 5.79 -18.62
CA ASP A 278 21.10 5.48 -18.12
C ASP A 278 20.02 6.37 -18.76
N VAL A 279 18.80 5.82 -18.83
CA VAL A 279 17.61 6.48 -19.42
C VAL A 279 16.41 6.24 -18.52
N HIS A 280 15.55 7.25 -18.33
CA HIS A 280 14.33 7.13 -17.52
C HIS A 280 13.05 7.07 -18.36
N TYR A 281 12.01 6.38 -17.85
CA TYR A 281 10.78 6.09 -18.59
C TYR A 281 9.48 6.27 -17.78
N TYR A 282 8.62 7.19 -18.21
CA TYR A 282 7.30 7.46 -17.61
C TYR A 282 6.23 7.75 -18.69
N PRO A 283 5.62 6.73 -19.35
CA PRO A 283 5.78 5.28 -19.16
C PRO A 283 6.77 4.61 -20.15
N PRO A 284 7.30 3.41 -19.83
CA PRO A 284 8.16 2.63 -20.72
C PRO A 284 7.38 1.84 -21.79
N THR A 285 8.06 1.52 -22.90
CA THR A 285 7.64 0.44 -23.83
C THR A 285 8.83 -0.48 -24.12
N ALA A 286 8.59 -1.79 -24.27
CA ALA A 286 9.66 -2.75 -24.57
C ALA A 286 10.40 -2.44 -25.87
N SER A 287 9.71 -1.90 -26.89
CA SER A 287 10.37 -1.49 -28.14
C SER A 287 11.23 -0.24 -27.98
N GLY A 288 10.78 0.74 -27.18
CA GLY A 288 11.56 1.94 -26.89
C GLY A 288 12.85 1.60 -26.12
N VAL A 289 12.71 0.82 -25.04
CA VAL A 289 13.86 0.36 -24.24
C VAL A 289 14.88 -0.37 -25.09
N ARG A 290 14.46 -1.30 -25.96
CA ARG A 290 15.37 -2.00 -26.88
C ARG A 290 16.08 -1.07 -27.86
N ALA A 291 15.38 -0.06 -28.39
CA ALA A 291 15.96 0.87 -29.34
C ALA A 291 17.04 1.75 -28.68
N ASP A 292 16.78 2.21 -27.46
CA ASP A 292 17.73 2.99 -26.68
C ASP A 292 18.92 2.12 -26.24
N ALA A 293 18.67 0.89 -25.77
CA ALA A 293 19.71 -0.07 -25.45
C ALA A 293 20.64 -0.33 -26.64
N ALA A 294 20.08 -0.63 -27.81
CA ALA A 294 20.86 -0.84 -29.02
C ALA A 294 21.68 0.39 -29.43
N ARG A 295 21.12 1.60 -29.32
CA ARG A 295 21.86 2.84 -29.63
C ARG A 295 23.05 3.05 -28.69
N ILE A 296 22.85 2.79 -27.39
CA ILE A 296 23.88 2.95 -26.36
C ILE A 296 24.97 1.86 -26.50
N THR A 297 24.59 0.61 -26.75
CA THR A 297 25.55 -0.49 -26.97
C THR A 297 26.30 -0.33 -28.30
N ASP A 298 25.68 0.18 -29.37
CA ASP A 298 26.34 0.53 -30.64
C ASP A 298 27.42 1.62 -30.46
N ALA A 299 27.24 2.52 -29.48
CA ALA A 299 28.25 3.50 -29.07
C ALA A 299 29.33 2.91 -28.14
N GLY A 300 29.28 1.60 -27.86
CA GLY A 300 30.23 0.89 -27.02
C GLY A 300 29.99 1.06 -25.53
N LYS A 301 28.83 1.57 -25.10
CA LYS A 301 28.48 1.83 -23.69
C LYS A 301 27.62 0.73 -23.10
N VAL A 302 27.51 0.69 -21.78
CA VAL A 302 26.57 -0.15 -21.04
C VAL A 302 25.23 0.59 -20.93
N TYR A 303 24.12 -0.06 -21.26
CA TYR A 303 22.77 0.48 -21.09
C TYR A 303 22.13 0.04 -19.77
N VAL A 304 21.55 0.98 -19.04
CA VAL A 304 20.65 0.75 -17.89
C VAL A 304 19.39 1.60 -18.03
N ALA A 305 18.22 1.07 -17.67
CA ALA A 305 17.06 1.92 -17.41
C ALA A 305 17.13 2.38 -15.94
N GLY A 306 17.62 3.60 -15.70
CA GLY A 306 17.89 4.16 -14.37
C GLY A 306 16.61 4.39 -13.56
N GLU A 307 15.51 4.65 -14.27
CA GLU A 307 14.16 4.70 -13.71
C GLU A 307 13.12 4.21 -14.70
N TYR A 308 12.11 3.51 -14.21
CA TYR A 308 10.84 3.35 -14.91
C TYR A 308 9.68 3.32 -13.91
N ALA A 309 8.51 3.81 -14.33
CA ALA A 309 7.30 3.77 -13.50
C ALA A 309 7.00 2.33 -13.01
N SER A 310 7.01 2.09 -11.69
CA SER A 310 6.65 0.78 -11.12
C SER A 310 5.24 0.32 -11.53
N THR A 311 4.35 1.28 -11.77
CA THR A 311 2.97 1.06 -12.24
C THR A 311 2.88 0.46 -13.63
N ALA A 312 3.95 0.53 -14.43
CA ALA A 312 4.06 -0.06 -15.76
C ALA A 312 4.67 -1.47 -15.77
N ALA A 313 5.05 -2.02 -14.60
CA ALA A 313 5.65 -3.34 -14.52
C ALA A 313 4.64 -4.44 -14.87
N THR A 314 4.72 -4.98 -16.08
CA THR A 314 3.92 -6.14 -16.51
C THR A 314 4.80 -7.18 -17.19
N PRO A 315 4.34 -8.44 -17.32
CA PRO A 315 5.06 -9.46 -18.10
C PRO A 315 5.33 -9.01 -19.54
N GLU A 316 4.38 -8.32 -20.19
CA GLU A 316 4.51 -7.82 -21.56
C GLU A 316 5.64 -6.80 -21.72
N LEU A 317 5.94 -6.03 -20.67
CA LEU A 317 7.07 -5.12 -20.64
C LEU A 317 8.37 -5.87 -20.33
N LEU A 318 8.40 -6.66 -19.25
CA LEU A 318 9.65 -7.10 -18.64
C LEU A 318 10.21 -8.41 -19.21
N GLU A 319 9.37 -9.40 -19.57
CA GLU A 319 9.85 -10.66 -20.17
C GLU A 319 10.66 -10.44 -21.46
N PRO A 320 10.20 -9.64 -22.45
CA PRO A 320 10.99 -9.36 -23.64
C PRO A 320 12.32 -8.67 -23.37
N LEU A 321 12.44 -7.91 -22.28
CA LEU A 321 13.64 -7.18 -21.89
C LEU A 321 14.61 -8.04 -21.07
N ALA A 322 14.10 -9.01 -20.31
CA ALA A 322 14.93 -10.04 -19.68
C ALA A 322 15.68 -10.87 -20.73
N ALA A 323 15.06 -11.12 -21.89
CA ALA A 323 15.68 -11.82 -23.00
C ALA A 323 16.62 -10.95 -23.88
N GLU A 324 16.61 -9.63 -23.71
CA GLU A 324 17.42 -8.70 -24.50
C GLU A 324 18.84 -8.55 -23.92
N PRO A 325 19.90 -9.09 -24.54
CA PRO A 325 21.26 -9.03 -24.00
C PRO A 325 21.83 -7.61 -23.87
N ASP A 326 21.33 -6.64 -24.64
CA ASP A 326 21.79 -5.25 -24.57
C ASP A 326 21.18 -4.50 -23.37
N VAL A 327 20.13 -5.04 -22.76
CA VAL A 327 19.55 -4.49 -21.52
C VAL A 327 20.30 -5.05 -20.32
N THR A 328 21.18 -4.26 -19.71
CA THR A 328 21.98 -4.70 -18.55
C THR A 328 21.14 -4.74 -17.28
N GLY A 329 20.31 -3.73 -17.04
CA GLY A 329 19.40 -3.72 -15.92
C GLY A 329 18.28 -2.70 -16.07
N MET A 330 17.21 -2.93 -15.30
CA MET A 330 16.05 -2.06 -15.22
C MET A 330 15.75 -1.74 -13.76
N MET A 331 15.47 -0.47 -13.47
CA MET A 331 15.29 0.00 -12.10
C MET A 331 13.94 0.68 -11.94
N PHE A 332 13.02 0.08 -11.20
CA PHE A 332 11.71 0.69 -10.99
C PHE A 332 11.78 1.84 -9.98
N TRP A 333 10.95 2.84 -10.19
CA TRP A 333 10.68 3.92 -9.26
C TRP A 333 9.28 3.71 -8.65
N SER A 334 9.08 3.67 -7.32
CA SER A 334 10.05 3.67 -6.21
C SER A 334 9.63 2.67 -5.13
N LEU A 335 10.57 2.16 -4.31
CA LEU A 335 10.28 1.15 -3.28
C LEU A 335 10.19 1.76 -1.89
N PHE A 336 9.10 1.43 -1.18
CA PHE A 336 8.90 1.79 0.23
C PHE A 336 8.52 0.56 1.07
N GLY A 337 9.13 0.46 2.25
CA GLY A 337 8.89 -0.60 3.22
C GLY A 337 7.82 -0.25 4.26
N HIS A 338 7.94 -0.87 5.43
CA HIS A 338 7.07 -0.65 6.59
C HIS A 338 7.44 0.62 7.37
N ASP A 339 6.43 1.21 8.01
CA ASP A 339 6.62 2.34 8.93
C ASP A 339 7.20 1.88 10.28
N ASP A 340 7.86 2.79 11.00
CA ASP A 340 8.45 2.52 12.32
C ASP A 340 7.40 2.08 13.36
N ALA A 341 6.14 2.51 13.23
CA ALA A 341 5.07 2.24 14.18
C ALA A 341 4.15 1.08 13.76
N SER A 342 3.55 1.17 12.57
CA SER A 342 2.64 0.16 12.03
C SER A 342 2.31 0.44 10.57
N GLY A 343 2.02 -0.62 9.81
CA GLY A 343 1.64 -0.51 8.40
C GLY A 343 2.81 -0.16 7.48
N LEU A 344 2.47 0.42 6.32
CA LEU A 344 3.42 0.77 5.26
C LEU A 344 3.72 2.28 5.28
N VAL A 345 4.91 2.66 4.83
CA VAL A 345 5.25 4.08 4.66
C VAL A 345 4.44 4.68 3.52
N PRO A 346 3.57 5.66 3.75
CA PRO A 346 2.86 6.31 2.65
C PRO A 346 3.79 7.23 1.86
N HIS A 347 3.65 7.23 0.54
CA HIS A 347 4.29 8.20 -0.36
C HIS A 347 3.40 8.46 -1.58
N ASP A 348 3.25 9.72 -1.97
CA ASP A 348 2.24 10.17 -2.93
C ASP A 348 2.87 10.77 -4.20
N ASP A 349 3.71 9.98 -4.86
CA ASP A 349 4.26 10.27 -6.18
C ASP A 349 3.53 9.54 -7.32
N GLY A 350 2.56 8.69 -6.98
CA GLY A 350 1.82 7.83 -7.90
C GLY A 350 2.60 6.60 -8.42
N PHE A 351 3.81 6.38 -7.92
CA PHE A 351 4.72 5.30 -8.37
C PHE A 351 5.26 4.44 -7.21
N THR A 352 4.83 4.71 -5.98
CA THR A 352 5.19 3.93 -4.80
C THR A 352 4.79 2.47 -4.96
N LEU A 353 5.74 1.56 -4.76
CA LEU A 353 5.56 0.12 -4.73
C LEU A 353 5.74 -0.39 -3.30
N HIS A 354 4.75 -1.14 -2.82
CA HIS A 354 4.84 -1.93 -1.59
C HIS A 354 4.82 -3.42 -1.90
N TYR A 355 5.52 -4.21 -1.09
CA TYR A 355 5.45 -5.66 -1.13
C TYR A 355 4.41 -6.17 -0.12
N PRO A 356 3.60 -7.21 -0.44
CA PRO A 356 3.48 -7.88 -1.73
C PRO A 356 2.57 -7.13 -2.72
N GLY A 357 2.00 -6.00 -2.30
CA GLY A 357 1.10 -5.15 -3.07
C GLY A 357 -0.21 -4.87 -2.32
N THR A 358 -0.58 -3.60 -2.22
CA THR A 358 -1.76 -3.13 -1.46
C THR A 358 -3.08 -3.40 -2.20
N ASP A 359 -3.05 -3.48 -3.53
CA ASP A 359 -4.18 -3.81 -4.40
C ASP A 359 -3.81 -4.88 -5.45
N ASP A 360 -4.80 -5.34 -6.24
CA ASP A 360 -4.57 -6.38 -7.26
C ASP A 360 -3.58 -5.96 -8.35
N ARG A 361 -3.60 -4.66 -8.71
CA ARG A 361 -2.70 -4.11 -9.73
C ARG A 361 -1.26 -4.14 -9.23
N MET A 362 -1.00 -3.64 -8.03
CA MET A 362 0.31 -3.62 -7.41
C MET A 362 0.83 -5.04 -7.15
N ARG A 363 -0.03 -5.99 -6.76
CA ARG A 363 0.32 -7.42 -6.68
C ARG A 363 0.75 -7.97 -8.03
N GLY A 364 0.05 -7.61 -9.12
CA GLY A 364 0.46 -7.93 -10.49
C GLY A 364 1.83 -7.37 -10.85
N ASN A 365 2.10 -6.12 -10.47
CA ASN A 365 3.39 -5.45 -10.71
C ASN A 365 4.53 -6.12 -9.94
N VAL A 366 4.33 -6.44 -8.66
CA VAL A 366 5.28 -7.20 -7.83
C VAL A 366 5.57 -8.58 -8.45
N ALA A 367 4.55 -9.28 -8.95
CA ALA A 367 4.74 -10.55 -9.63
C ALA A 367 5.59 -10.42 -10.91
N ALA A 368 5.35 -9.38 -11.71
CA ALA A 368 6.13 -9.11 -12.93
C ALA A 368 7.61 -8.78 -12.61
N ILE A 369 7.86 -7.96 -11.57
CA ILE A 369 9.21 -7.61 -11.10
C ILE A 369 9.97 -8.86 -10.61
N ARG A 370 9.31 -9.72 -9.83
CA ARG A 370 9.91 -10.99 -9.39
C ARG A 370 10.15 -11.95 -10.56
N GLY A 371 9.25 -11.95 -11.55
CA GLY A 371 9.42 -12.71 -12.79
C GLY A 371 10.66 -12.27 -13.58
N TYR A 372 10.88 -10.96 -13.72
CA TYR A 372 12.08 -10.39 -14.33
C TYR A 372 13.35 -10.81 -13.58
N SER A 373 13.35 -10.69 -12.26
CA SER A 373 14.48 -11.12 -11.41
C SER A 373 14.78 -12.61 -11.55
N ALA A 374 13.76 -13.46 -11.56
CA ALA A 374 13.92 -14.89 -11.75
C ALA A 374 14.47 -15.25 -13.13
N ALA A 375 14.06 -14.51 -14.18
CA ALA A 375 14.57 -14.70 -15.53
C ALA A 375 16.05 -14.35 -15.64
N LEU A 376 16.50 -13.27 -14.97
CA LEU A 376 17.92 -12.89 -14.92
C LEU A 376 18.75 -13.86 -14.08
N ALA A 377 18.24 -14.30 -12.93
CA ALA A 377 18.92 -15.25 -12.05
C ALA A 377 18.93 -16.69 -12.58
N GLY A 378 18.02 -17.02 -13.52
CA GLY A 378 17.81 -18.39 -14.00
C GLY A 378 17.15 -19.33 -12.97
N ALA A 379 16.58 -18.79 -11.89
CA ALA A 379 15.94 -19.53 -10.82
C ALA A 379 14.90 -18.66 -10.08
N PRO A 380 13.89 -19.28 -9.42
CA PRO A 380 12.97 -18.54 -8.56
C PRO A 380 13.69 -17.79 -7.43
N ILE A 381 13.23 -16.57 -7.14
CA ILE A 381 13.76 -15.76 -6.05
C ILE A 381 13.16 -16.23 -4.71
N PRO A 382 13.96 -16.70 -3.74
CA PRO A 382 13.46 -17.07 -2.42
C PRO A 382 12.97 -15.83 -1.66
N VAL A 383 11.94 -16.01 -0.83
CA VAL A 383 11.44 -14.98 0.07
C VAL A 383 11.83 -15.36 1.49
N GLU A 384 12.51 -14.46 2.17
CA GLU A 384 12.77 -14.54 3.61
C GLU A 384 11.75 -13.67 4.33
N VAL A 385 10.92 -14.29 5.17
CA VAL A 385 9.90 -13.59 5.97
C VAL A 385 10.56 -13.13 7.27
N GLY A 386 10.65 -11.80 7.45
CA GLY A 386 11.22 -11.18 8.63
C GLY A 386 10.35 -11.31 9.89
N GLN A 387 10.82 -10.81 11.03
CA GLN A 387 10.09 -10.84 12.29
C GLN A 387 9.34 -9.52 12.53
N PRO A 388 8.01 -9.54 12.79
CA PRO A 388 7.25 -8.35 13.14
C PRO A 388 7.51 -7.96 14.60
N PHE A 389 7.10 -6.75 14.97
CA PHE A 389 7.26 -6.22 16.32
C PHE A 389 5.96 -5.62 16.85
N VAL A 390 5.43 -6.15 17.95
CA VAL A 390 4.23 -5.59 18.60
C VAL A 390 4.61 -4.26 19.25
N THR A 391 4.07 -3.16 18.72
CA THR A 391 4.34 -1.79 19.17
C THR A 391 3.40 -1.35 20.28
N SER A 392 2.19 -1.88 20.32
CA SER A 392 1.28 -1.66 21.45
C SER A 392 0.23 -2.75 21.61
N VAL A 393 -0.27 -2.87 22.83
CA VAL A 393 -1.55 -3.51 23.12
C VAL A 393 -2.37 -2.49 23.90
N GLY A 394 -3.24 -1.77 23.19
CA GLY A 394 -4.15 -0.77 23.73
C GLY A 394 -5.43 -1.41 24.29
N SER A 395 -6.26 -0.59 24.94
CA SER A 395 -7.59 -1.01 25.37
C SER A 395 -8.66 -0.14 24.76
N THR A 396 -9.56 -0.77 23.99
CA THR A 396 -10.70 -0.12 23.34
C THR A 396 -11.97 -0.69 23.93
N TYR A 397 -12.63 0.10 24.79
CA TYR A 397 -13.87 -0.30 25.48
C TYR A 397 -13.78 -1.67 26.19
N GLY A 398 -12.65 -1.94 26.83
CA GLY A 398 -12.40 -3.18 27.57
C GLY A 398 -11.98 -4.38 26.70
N PHE A 399 -11.81 -4.22 25.40
CA PHE A 399 -11.12 -5.16 24.53
C PHE A 399 -9.67 -4.76 24.31
N HIS A 400 -8.83 -5.73 23.96
CA HIS A 400 -7.43 -5.47 23.61
C HIS A 400 -7.30 -5.17 22.13
N GLU A 401 -6.63 -4.06 21.80
CA GLU A 401 -6.29 -3.69 20.43
C GLU A 401 -4.78 -3.84 20.22
N VAL A 402 -4.38 -4.69 19.29
CA VAL A 402 -2.99 -5.06 19.04
C VAL A 402 -2.49 -4.32 17.80
N SER A 403 -1.45 -3.51 17.97
CA SER A 403 -0.72 -2.86 16.89
C SER A 403 0.67 -3.46 16.75
N TRP A 404 1.14 -3.58 15.51
CA TRP A 404 2.48 -4.07 15.22
C TRP A 404 3.09 -3.36 14.03
N ARG A 405 4.42 -3.29 14.07
CA ARG A 405 5.30 -3.00 12.95
C ARG A 405 5.45 -4.25 12.09
N GLY A 406 5.24 -4.10 10.79
CA GLY A 406 5.29 -5.18 9.81
C GLY A 406 6.69 -5.74 9.58
N ALA A 407 6.81 -6.67 8.63
CA ALA A 407 8.06 -7.34 8.33
C ALA A 407 8.23 -7.63 6.83
N ALA A 408 9.40 -7.32 6.28
CA ALA A 408 9.78 -7.68 4.92
C ALA A 408 9.46 -9.15 4.58
N GLY A 409 8.86 -9.37 3.41
CA GLY A 409 8.49 -10.72 2.93
C GLY A 409 7.17 -11.27 3.46
N ALA A 410 6.57 -10.64 4.49
CA ALA A 410 5.22 -11.00 4.93
C ALA A 410 4.19 -10.63 3.86
N ALA A 411 3.18 -11.50 3.69
CA ALA A 411 2.01 -11.21 2.86
C ALA A 411 0.75 -11.00 3.70
N THR A 412 0.65 -11.72 4.82
CA THR A 412 -0.38 -11.52 5.83
C THR A 412 0.20 -11.78 7.23
N TYR A 413 -0.59 -11.52 8.27
CA TYR A 413 -0.25 -11.81 9.65
C TYR A 413 -1.34 -12.61 10.34
N ARG A 414 -0.91 -13.34 11.35
CA ARG A 414 -1.76 -14.03 12.33
C ARG A 414 -1.47 -13.48 13.70
N VAL A 415 -2.50 -12.99 14.38
CA VAL A 415 -2.40 -12.58 15.79
C VAL A 415 -2.73 -13.79 16.64
N GLU A 416 -1.83 -14.12 17.55
CA GLU A 416 -2.00 -15.22 18.48
C GLU A 416 -2.02 -14.73 19.93
N ARG A 417 -2.86 -15.38 20.75
CA ARG A 417 -3.04 -15.05 22.17
C ARG A 417 -2.77 -16.26 23.05
N ALA A 418 -2.17 -16.04 24.21
CA ALA A 418 -2.05 -17.02 25.29
C ALA A 418 -2.60 -16.46 26.62
N ALA A 419 -3.04 -17.36 27.51
CA ALA A 419 -3.40 -16.99 28.88
C ALA A 419 -2.14 -16.58 29.66
N VAL A 420 -2.30 -15.80 30.73
CA VAL A 420 -1.19 -15.32 31.57
C VAL A 420 -1.29 -15.91 32.98
N SER A 421 -0.16 -16.35 33.54
CA SER A 421 -0.03 -16.76 34.95
C SER A 421 1.25 -16.17 35.52
N ASP A 422 1.18 -15.54 36.70
CA ASP A 422 2.33 -14.89 37.37
C ASP A 422 3.10 -13.90 36.45
N GLY A 423 2.38 -13.18 35.59
CA GLY A 423 2.95 -12.16 34.70
C GLY A 423 3.70 -12.72 33.49
N VAL A 424 3.62 -14.02 33.23
CA VAL A 424 4.21 -14.67 32.06
C VAL A 424 3.17 -15.45 31.24
N PRO A 425 3.35 -15.59 29.92
CA PRO A 425 2.48 -16.45 29.11
C PRO A 425 2.46 -17.88 29.66
N SER A 426 1.25 -18.43 29.80
CA SER A 426 0.96 -19.77 30.29
C SER A 426 0.10 -20.51 29.28
N GLY A 427 0.57 -21.66 28.80
CA GLY A 427 -0.12 -22.45 27.78
C GLY A 427 0.37 -22.20 26.36
N ALA A 428 -0.39 -22.70 25.38
CA ALA A 428 -0.10 -22.50 23.96
C ALA A 428 -0.66 -21.16 23.47
N PHE A 429 -0.01 -20.58 22.49
CA PHE A 429 -0.56 -19.45 21.73
C PHE A 429 -1.57 -20.00 20.71
N GLU A 430 -2.76 -19.40 20.70
CA GLU A 430 -3.87 -19.75 19.81
C GLU A 430 -4.16 -18.58 18.87
N ALA A 431 -4.43 -18.87 17.60
CA ALA A 431 -4.80 -17.87 16.62
C ALA A 431 -6.16 -17.24 16.97
N VAL A 432 -6.18 -15.92 17.12
CA VAL A 432 -7.42 -15.13 17.33
C VAL A 432 -7.83 -14.39 16.06
N ALA A 433 -6.88 -14.13 15.15
CA ALA A 433 -7.13 -13.66 13.79
C ALA A 433 -6.03 -14.11 12.83
N GLU A 434 -6.40 -14.29 11.57
CA GLU A 434 -5.54 -14.70 10.46
C GLU A 434 -5.87 -13.88 9.21
N GLY A 435 -4.90 -13.76 8.29
CA GLY A 435 -5.10 -13.05 7.03
C GLY A 435 -5.10 -11.52 7.16
N LEU A 436 -4.59 -10.99 8.28
CA LEU A 436 -4.44 -9.54 8.49
C LEU A 436 -3.34 -8.99 7.57
N THR A 437 -3.43 -7.74 7.14
CA THR A 437 -2.46 -7.10 6.24
C THR A 437 -1.94 -5.79 6.84
N ASP A 438 -0.81 -5.28 6.34
CA ASP A 438 -0.25 -3.98 6.75
C ASP A 438 -1.12 -2.77 6.33
N THR A 439 -2.14 -3.00 5.50
CA THR A 439 -3.15 -1.99 5.13
C THR A 439 -4.37 -2.00 6.05
N GLY A 440 -4.47 -2.94 6.99
CA GLY A 440 -5.54 -3.01 7.97
C GLY A 440 -5.30 -2.09 9.17
N GLU A 441 -6.38 -1.70 9.84
CA GLU A 441 -6.32 -1.08 11.16
C GLU A 441 -5.74 -2.05 12.20
N PRO A 442 -5.22 -1.55 13.35
CA PRO A 442 -4.88 -2.38 14.49
C PRO A 442 -5.96 -3.43 14.80
N TYR A 443 -5.52 -4.64 15.16
CA TYR A 443 -6.44 -5.76 15.35
C TYR A 443 -7.11 -5.68 16.73
N LEU A 444 -8.44 -5.60 16.77
CA LEU A 444 -9.23 -5.62 17.99
C LEU A 444 -9.68 -7.04 18.34
N ASP A 445 -9.17 -7.59 19.43
CA ASP A 445 -9.57 -8.89 19.96
C ASP A 445 -10.84 -8.76 20.81
N THR A 446 -11.99 -8.97 20.19
CA THR A 446 -13.31 -8.90 20.85
C THR A 446 -13.67 -10.17 21.63
N SER A 447 -12.75 -11.12 21.70
CA SER A 447 -12.92 -12.37 22.44
C SER A 447 -12.24 -12.37 23.82
N ALA A 448 -11.45 -11.35 24.15
CA ALA A 448 -10.84 -11.19 25.48
C ALA A 448 -10.78 -9.72 25.97
N GLY A 449 -11.02 -9.54 27.27
CA GLY A 449 -10.78 -8.29 28.01
C GLY A 449 -10.03 -8.48 29.33
N GLY A 450 -9.51 -9.69 29.56
CA GLY A 450 -8.75 -10.06 30.77
C GLY A 450 -7.24 -10.11 30.51
N ASP A 451 -6.47 -10.59 31.48
CA ASP A 451 -5.02 -10.76 31.33
C ASP A 451 -4.70 -11.66 30.12
N ALA A 452 -3.82 -11.18 29.24
CA ALA A 452 -3.50 -11.83 27.98
C ALA A 452 -2.04 -11.58 27.57
N ALA A 453 -1.49 -12.51 26.80
CA ALA A 453 -0.23 -12.32 26.10
C ALA A 453 -0.47 -12.42 24.60
N TYR A 454 -0.06 -11.40 23.84
CA TYR A 454 -0.19 -11.36 22.38
C TYR A 454 1.16 -11.50 21.70
N ARG A 455 1.18 -12.20 20.57
CA ARG A 455 2.28 -12.18 19.60
C ARG A 455 1.73 -12.16 18.19
N VAL A 456 2.54 -11.70 17.24
CA VAL A 456 2.17 -11.65 15.82
C VAL A 456 3.08 -12.60 15.04
N VAL A 457 2.48 -13.44 14.20
CA VAL A 457 3.19 -14.35 13.29
C VAL A 457 3.03 -13.82 11.87
N PRO A 458 4.13 -13.51 11.18
CA PRO A 458 4.08 -13.13 9.77
C PRO A 458 3.91 -14.39 8.91
N VAL A 459 3.16 -14.28 7.82
CA VAL A 459 2.87 -15.39 6.90
C VAL A 459 3.25 -14.96 5.49
N GLY A 460 4.14 -15.71 4.85
CA GLY A 460 4.57 -15.47 3.48
C GLY A 460 3.49 -15.74 2.44
N ALA A 461 3.70 -15.30 1.20
CA ALA A 461 2.75 -15.50 0.10
C ALA A 461 2.52 -16.98 -0.28
N ASP A 462 3.43 -17.88 0.13
CA ASP A 462 3.30 -19.33 0.00
C ASP A 462 2.55 -19.99 1.18
N GLY A 463 2.10 -19.19 2.14
CA GLY A 463 1.44 -19.64 3.37
C GLY A 463 2.40 -20.13 4.45
N ALA A 464 3.72 -19.97 4.29
CA ALA A 464 4.68 -20.36 5.32
C ALA A 464 4.76 -19.33 6.45
N ASP A 465 4.76 -19.81 7.68
CA ASP A 465 4.98 -18.96 8.86
C ASP A 465 6.45 -18.51 8.94
N GLY A 466 6.66 -17.21 9.15
CA GLY A 466 7.94 -16.66 9.56
C GLY A 466 8.11 -16.63 11.10
N PRO A 467 9.18 -16.02 11.60
CA PRO A 467 9.43 -15.92 13.03
C PRO A 467 8.39 -15.02 13.72
N ALA A 468 7.75 -15.53 14.77
CA ALA A 468 6.79 -14.78 15.57
C ALA A 468 7.47 -13.66 16.36
N SER A 469 6.77 -12.54 16.59
CA SER A 469 7.24 -11.46 17.48
C SER A 469 7.50 -11.96 18.91
N GLU A 470 8.30 -11.21 19.68
CA GLU A 470 8.30 -11.38 21.13
C GLU A 470 6.88 -11.12 21.70
N PRO A 471 6.42 -11.90 22.70
CA PRO A 471 5.09 -11.71 23.26
C PRO A 471 5.02 -10.48 24.16
N VAL A 472 3.89 -9.77 24.09
CA VAL A 472 3.56 -8.64 24.97
C VAL A 472 2.45 -9.05 25.93
N VAL A 473 2.73 -8.93 27.24
CA VAL A 473 1.77 -9.25 28.32
C VAL A 473 1.03 -7.98 28.73
N VAL A 474 -0.30 -8.05 28.73
CA VAL A 474 -1.23 -6.99 29.14
C VAL A 474 -2.22 -7.53 30.18
N ALA A 475 -2.50 -6.74 31.21
CA ALA A 475 -3.52 -7.03 32.21
C ALA A 475 -4.90 -6.47 31.83
N ALA A 476 -5.95 -6.94 32.48
CA ALA A 476 -7.29 -6.39 32.30
C ALA A 476 -7.34 -4.87 32.56
N GLY A 477 -7.79 -4.08 31.57
CA GLY A 477 -7.86 -2.62 31.66
C GLY A 477 -6.51 -1.90 31.66
N GLU A 478 -5.42 -2.61 31.34
CA GLU A 478 -4.10 -2.03 31.09
C GLU A 478 -3.94 -1.71 29.59
N GLN A 479 -3.14 -0.69 29.29
CA GLN A 479 -2.60 -0.42 27.96
C GLN A 479 -1.07 -0.45 28.03
N VAL A 480 -0.46 -0.99 26.99
CA VAL A 480 0.99 -1.21 26.90
C VAL A 480 1.52 -0.62 25.60
N VAL A 481 2.56 0.21 25.70
CA VAL A 481 3.32 0.70 24.56
C VAL A 481 4.75 0.16 24.65
N VAL A 482 5.28 -0.26 23.51
CA VAL A 482 6.63 -0.84 23.42
C VAL A 482 7.48 0.00 22.47
N ASP A 483 8.50 0.64 23.03
CA ASP A 483 9.50 1.38 22.28
C ASP A 483 10.72 0.48 21.96
N PRO A 484 11.00 0.20 20.67
CA PRO A 484 12.18 -0.54 20.23
C PRO A 484 13.47 0.30 20.22
N LEU A 485 13.39 1.61 20.52
CA LEU A 485 14.51 2.54 20.65
C LEU A 485 15.29 2.79 19.34
N GLU A 486 14.61 2.65 18.20
CA GLU A 486 15.16 2.87 16.85
C GLU A 486 15.34 4.37 16.53
N THR A 487 14.70 5.25 17.31
CA THR A 487 14.76 6.71 17.17
C THR A 487 14.52 7.38 18.53
N GLN A 488 14.89 8.65 18.64
CA GLN A 488 14.62 9.49 19.82
C GLN A 488 13.24 10.16 19.75
N ARG A 489 12.52 10.05 18.62
CA ARG A 489 11.20 10.69 18.39
C ARG A 489 10.13 10.37 19.45
N PRO A 490 10.04 9.16 20.02
CA PRO A 490 9.09 8.88 21.10
C PRO A 490 9.38 9.61 22.43
N LEU A 491 10.55 10.22 22.57
CA LEU A 491 10.97 10.90 23.80
C LEU A 491 10.39 12.31 23.86
N VAL A 492 9.80 12.68 25.00
CA VAL A 492 9.29 14.04 25.25
C VAL A 492 10.38 15.00 25.75
N ASP A 493 11.49 14.46 26.23
CA ASP A 493 12.68 15.22 26.67
C ASP A 493 13.90 14.29 26.71
N HIS A 494 15.03 14.73 26.17
CA HIS A 494 16.28 13.98 26.18
C HIS A 494 17.51 14.88 26.08
N ALA A 495 18.66 14.39 26.58
CA ALA A 495 19.95 15.05 26.39
C ALA A 495 21.10 14.04 26.40
N GLY A 496 22.11 14.28 25.56
CA GLY A 496 23.37 13.51 25.57
C GLY A 496 23.23 12.05 25.11
N LEU A 497 22.21 11.71 24.33
CA LEU A 497 21.93 10.35 23.89
C LEU A 497 22.33 10.10 22.44
N ARG A 498 22.61 8.83 22.14
CA ARG A 498 22.77 8.31 20.77
C ARG A 498 22.02 6.98 20.64
N VAL A 499 21.38 6.79 19.49
CA VAL A 499 20.84 5.49 19.04
C VAL A 499 21.93 4.77 18.23
N MET A 500 22.13 3.49 18.49
CA MET A 500 23.11 2.65 17.79
C MET A 500 22.42 1.38 17.28
N PRO A 501 22.53 1.04 15.99
CA PRO A 501 22.06 -0.24 15.47
C PRO A 501 22.80 -1.42 16.12
N ASP A 502 22.08 -2.51 16.41
CA ASP A 502 22.62 -3.74 17.00
C ASP A 502 21.93 -4.97 16.38
N GLY A 503 22.40 -5.38 15.19
CA GLY A 503 21.74 -6.42 14.40
C GLY A 503 20.32 -6.00 14.00
N ASP A 504 19.32 -6.75 14.44
CA ASP A 504 17.90 -6.45 14.19
C ASP A 504 17.27 -5.49 15.21
N ALA A 505 18.02 -5.11 16.25
CA ALA A 505 17.58 -4.22 17.34
C ALA A 505 18.33 -2.88 17.32
N ALA A 506 17.95 -1.99 18.23
CA ALA A 506 18.64 -0.74 18.50
C ALA A 506 19.02 -0.63 19.98
N LEU A 507 20.08 0.13 20.24
CA LEU A 507 20.56 0.47 21.58
C LEU A 507 20.52 1.97 21.80
N LEU A 508 19.89 2.39 22.89
CA LEU A 508 19.90 3.78 23.36
C LEU A 508 20.82 3.94 24.56
N GLY A 509 21.65 4.99 24.55
CA GLY A 509 22.37 5.41 25.74
C GLY A 509 23.27 6.62 25.50
N PRO A 510 24.19 6.92 26.44
CA PRO A 510 25.04 8.10 26.35
C PRO A 510 25.87 8.16 25.07
N ALA A 511 25.87 9.32 24.41
CA ALA A 511 26.71 9.61 23.25
C ALA A 511 28.20 9.79 23.63
N GLY A 512 28.49 10.07 24.90
CA GLY A 512 29.83 10.24 25.45
C GLY A 512 29.88 9.94 26.94
N ASP A 513 30.87 10.50 27.63
CA ASP A 513 31.11 10.26 29.06
C ASP A 513 30.28 11.16 30.00
N ASP A 514 29.64 12.20 29.47
CA ASP A 514 28.78 13.09 30.26
C ASP A 514 27.45 12.41 30.65
N PRO A 515 26.78 12.90 31.72
CA PRO A 515 25.44 12.42 32.05
C PRO A 515 24.46 12.61 30.90
N ALA A 516 23.53 11.68 30.76
CA ALA A 516 22.50 11.70 29.72
C ALA A 516 21.15 11.32 30.31
N HIS A 517 20.04 11.75 29.70
CA HIS A 517 18.70 11.36 30.11
C HIS A 517 17.76 11.17 28.93
N ALA A 518 16.78 10.29 29.13
CA ALA A 518 15.65 10.02 28.23
C ALA A 518 14.36 10.08 29.04
N THR A 519 13.34 10.75 28.51
CA THR A 519 12.03 10.89 29.14
C THR A 519 10.93 10.46 28.17
N TRP A 520 10.08 9.54 28.60
CA TRP A 520 8.88 9.10 27.89
C TRP A 520 7.63 9.63 28.59
N ALA A 521 6.59 9.92 27.80
CA ALA A 521 5.24 10.17 28.32
C ALA A 521 4.34 8.95 28.01
N HIS A 522 3.44 8.64 28.93
CA HIS A 522 2.43 7.61 28.75
C HIS A 522 1.21 7.89 29.64
N ASP A 523 0.04 7.88 29.04
CA ASP A 523 -1.21 8.11 29.75
C ASP A 523 -1.46 7.03 30.80
N GLY A 524 -1.95 7.45 31.97
CA GLY A 524 -2.22 6.53 33.07
C GLY A 524 -1.02 5.71 33.55
N LEU A 525 0.23 6.14 33.31
CA LEU A 525 1.46 5.38 33.65
C LEU A 525 1.38 4.77 35.06
N THR A 526 1.43 3.45 35.15
CA THR A 526 1.47 2.70 36.41
C THR A 526 2.82 2.03 36.64
N GLY A 527 3.57 1.80 35.57
CA GLY A 527 4.89 1.18 35.63
C GLY A 527 5.55 1.08 34.27
N ALA A 528 6.71 0.45 34.24
CA ALA A 528 7.43 0.16 33.01
C ALA A 528 8.31 -1.07 33.17
N GLU A 529 8.80 -1.59 32.06
CA GLU A 529 9.88 -2.57 32.01
C GLU A 529 10.99 -2.07 31.09
N LEU A 530 12.22 -2.03 31.61
CA LEU A 530 13.41 -1.69 30.84
C LEU A 530 14.20 -2.98 30.55
N ARG A 531 14.59 -3.20 29.30
CA ARG A 531 15.63 -4.17 28.95
C ARG A 531 16.95 -3.45 28.79
N VAL A 532 17.96 -3.84 29.57
CA VAL A 532 19.23 -3.12 29.71
C VAL A 532 20.40 -4.06 29.41
N ARG A 533 21.28 -3.67 28.49
CA ARG A 533 22.59 -4.31 28.29
C ARG A 533 23.63 -3.60 29.15
N ALA A 534 24.32 -4.36 30.01
CA ALA A 534 25.35 -3.82 30.89
C ALA A 534 26.37 -4.89 31.29
N ALA A 535 27.56 -4.48 31.71
CA ALA A 535 28.60 -5.42 32.14
C ALA A 535 28.23 -6.11 33.48
N THR A 536 27.57 -5.37 34.39
CA THR A 536 27.19 -5.90 35.71
C THR A 536 25.84 -5.34 36.17
N ALA A 537 25.17 -6.06 37.08
CA ALA A 537 23.95 -5.58 37.74
C ALA A 537 24.16 -4.26 38.50
N ALA A 538 25.39 -3.98 38.95
CA ALA A 538 25.73 -2.72 39.62
C ALA A 538 25.72 -1.53 38.65
N ASP A 539 26.09 -1.76 37.38
CA ASP A 539 26.02 -0.72 36.34
C ASP A 539 24.55 -0.39 36.01
N VAL A 540 23.66 -1.38 36.03
CA VAL A 540 22.21 -1.16 35.89
C VAL A 540 21.63 -0.42 37.11
N ALA A 541 22.02 -0.81 38.32
CA ALA A 541 21.57 -0.16 39.55
C ALA A 541 22.08 1.29 39.71
N ALA A 542 23.06 1.71 38.91
CA ALA A 542 23.54 3.08 38.86
C ALA A 542 22.67 4.01 38.01
N LEU A 543 21.76 3.47 37.19
CA LEU A 543 20.76 4.27 36.47
C LEU A 543 19.78 4.87 37.47
N VAL A 544 19.46 6.15 37.28
CA VAL A 544 18.43 6.84 38.05
C VAL A 544 17.13 6.74 37.27
N VAL A 545 16.10 6.15 37.87
CA VAL A 545 14.77 5.98 37.25
C VAL A 545 13.76 6.75 38.09
N GLU A 546 13.10 7.71 37.46
CA GLU A 546 12.18 8.63 38.11
C GLU A 546 10.86 8.70 37.34
N THR A 547 9.79 9.08 38.03
CA THR A 547 8.47 9.32 37.42
C THR A 547 7.92 10.66 37.85
N SER A 548 7.10 11.28 37.00
CA SER A 548 6.50 12.59 37.23
C SER A 548 5.11 12.70 36.60
N ALA A 549 4.19 13.36 37.31
CA ALA A 549 2.84 13.66 36.82
C ALA A 549 2.75 14.94 35.99
N ASP A 550 3.68 15.88 36.20
CA ASP A 550 3.66 17.21 35.60
C ASP A 550 4.90 17.49 34.72
N GLY A 551 5.89 16.60 34.72
CA GLY A 551 7.19 16.77 34.05
C GLY A 551 8.15 17.70 34.79
N GLU A 552 7.71 18.34 35.89
CA GLU A 552 8.49 19.31 36.66
C GLU A 552 8.97 18.71 37.99
N THR A 553 8.08 17.99 38.68
CA THR A 553 8.33 17.38 39.99
C THR A 553 8.62 15.89 39.81
N TRP A 554 9.85 15.49 40.09
CA TRP A 554 10.33 14.11 39.89
C TRP A 554 10.47 13.36 41.20
N ALA A 555 10.03 12.10 41.21
CA ALA A 555 10.24 11.18 42.32
C ALA A 555 10.85 9.87 41.83
N ALA A 556 11.79 9.32 42.61
CA ALA A 556 12.40 8.03 42.34
C ALA A 556 11.35 6.91 42.25
N ALA A 557 11.40 6.15 41.17
CA ALA A 557 10.56 4.98 40.96
C ALA A 557 11.12 3.78 41.73
N SER A 558 10.26 2.85 42.13
CA SER A 558 10.70 1.58 42.70
C SER A 558 11.15 0.65 41.57
N THR A 559 12.39 0.14 41.63
CA THR A 559 12.96 -0.74 40.59
C THR A 559 13.34 -2.11 41.14
N VAL A 560 13.11 -3.16 40.35
CA VAL A 560 13.57 -4.54 40.62
C VAL A 560 14.39 -5.01 39.43
N VAL A 561 15.67 -5.27 39.66
CA VAL A 561 16.63 -5.71 38.63
C VAL A 561 16.78 -7.23 38.66
N GLY A 562 16.51 -7.89 37.54
CA GLY A 562 16.72 -9.32 37.33
C GLY A 562 17.63 -9.60 36.12
N PRO A 563 18.41 -10.70 36.11
CA PRO A 563 19.18 -11.10 34.94
C PRO A 563 18.25 -11.61 33.82
N ASP A 564 18.59 -11.31 32.56
CA ASP A 564 17.86 -11.74 31.35
C ASP A 564 18.76 -12.52 30.36
N GLY A 565 19.99 -12.90 30.78
CA GLY A 565 20.95 -13.68 29.99
C GLY A 565 21.92 -12.82 29.16
N ASP A 566 23.12 -13.32 28.85
CA ASP A 566 24.11 -12.70 27.95
C ASP A 566 24.43 -11.21 28.23
N GLY A 567 24.54 -10.81 29.50
CA GLY A 567 24.80 -9.41 29.88
C GLY A 567 23.57 -8.49 29.75
N ARG A 568 22.39 -9.05 29.54
CA ARG A 568 21.10 -8.36 29.58
C ARG A 568 20.45 -8.47 30.95
N PHE A 569 19.72 -7.43 31.31
CA PHE A 569 18.98 -7.28 32.55
C PHE A 569 17.58 -6.77 32.26
N ARG A 570 16.62 -7.24 33.04
CA ARG A 570 15.24 -6.74 33.06
C ARG A 570 15.05 -5.89 34.31
N VAL A 571 14.56 -4.67 34.14
CA VAL A 571 14.25 -3.75 35.24
C VAL A 571 12.75 -3.52 35.26
N ALA A 572 12.06 -4.12 36.22
CA ALA A 572 10.66 -3.83 36.48
C ALA A 572 10.56 -2.52 37.29
N VAL A 573 9.76 -1.58 36.81
CA VAL A 573 9.57 -0.25 37.37
C VAL A 573 8.13 -0.11 37.86
N SER A 574 7.94 0.25 39.12
CA SER A 574 6.64 0.69 39.65
C SER A 574 6.64 2.21 39.76
N ALA A 575 5.71 2.87 39.06
CA ALA A 575 5.65 4.31 39.00
C ALA A 575 5.19 4.91 40.33
N ALA A 576 5.87 5.97 40.79
CA ALA A 576 5.46 6.71 41.98
C ALA A 576 4.37 7.76 41.65
N HIS A 577 4.41 8.26 40.41
CA HIS A 577 3.46 9.18 39.81
C HIS A 577 3.12 8.70 38.39
N GLY A 578 1.88 8.93 37.92
CA GLY A 578 1.53 8.67 36.52
C GLY A 578 2.10 9.74 35.59
N GLY A 579 1.98 9.59 34.26
CA GLY A 579 2.32 10.62 33.27
C GLY A 579 3.65 10.40 32.55
N GLN A 580 4.79 10.48 33.25
CA GLN A 580 6.11 10.43 32.62
C GLN A 580 7.10 9.52 33.34
N LEU A 581 8.01 8.91 32.57
CA LEU A 581 9.14 8.10 33.02
C LEU A 581 10.44 8.73 32.54
N ARG A 582 11.41 8.97 33.43
CA ARG A 582 12.75 9.41 33.08
C ARG A 582 13.79 8.38 33.50
N VAL A 583 14.72 8.07 32.60
CA VAL A 583 15.93 7.29 32.87
C VAL A 583 17.13 8.22 32.69
N THR A 584 17.98 8.31 33.71
CA THR A 584 19.21 9.12 33.69
C THR A 584 20.43 8.24 33.90
N TRP A 585 21.40 8.39 32.99
CA TRP A 585 22.70 7.76 33.05
C TRP A 585 23.68 8.68 33.78
N PRO A 586 24.41 8.18 34.80
CA PRO A 586 25.50 8.94 35.38
C PRO A 586 26.67 9.06 34.40
N ALA A 587 27.56 10.02 34.65
CA ALA A 587 28.78 10.18 33.88
C ALA A 587 29.61 8.87 33.84
N GLY A 588 30.11 8.53 32.66
CA GLY A 588 30.89 7.31 32.39
C GLY A 588 30.06 6.02 32.37
N SER A 589 28.72 6.10 32.29
CA SER A 589 27.86 4.91 32.25
C SER A 589 27.99 4.16 30.92
N SER A 590 28.29 2.86 31.01
CA SER A 590 28.33 1.97 29.86
C SER A 590 27.03 1.20 29.63
N ALA A 591 26.00 1.40 30.46
CA ALA A 591 24.71 0.72 30.28
C ALA A 591 23.96 1.26 29.05
N ARG A 592 23.24 0.38 28.32
CA ARG A 592 22.42 0.73 27.16
C ARG A 592 21.03 0.11 27.30
N LEU A 593 19.99 0.85 26.92
CA LEU A 593 18.64 0.33 26.82
C LEU A 593 18.46 -0.34 25.46
N GLU A 594 17.83 -1.52 25.46
CA GLU A 594 17.44 -2.30 24.27
C GLU A 594 15.95 -2.19 23.96
N ARG A 595 15.14 -1.90 24.99
CA ARG A 595 13.68 -1.83 24.88
C ARG A 595 13.10 -1.13 26.10
N VAL A 596 12.07 -0.31 25.89
CA VAL A 596 11.26 0.25 26.98
C VAL A 596 9.80 -0.16 26.75
N THR A 597 9.20 -0.82 27.74
CA THR A 597 7.78 -1.17 27.71
C THR A 597 7.07 -0.33 28.76
N LEU A 598 6.26 0.63 28.32
CA LEU A 598 5.47 1.51 29.17
C LEU A 598 4.12 0.86 29.45
N ARG A 599 3.65 0.99 30.69
CA ARG A 599 2.41 0.37 31.17
C ARG A 599 1.52 1.42 31.82
N GLY A 600 0.27 1.49 31.42
CA GLY A 600 -0.69 2.46 31.93
C GLY A 600 -2.07 1.86 32.15
N ALA A 601 -2.85 2.49 33.03
CA ALA A 601 -4.28 2.26 33.06
C ALA A 601 -4.91 2.81 31.77
N ALA A 602 -5.88 2.09 31.20
CA ALA A 602 -6.64 2.59 30.07
C ALA A 602 -7.65 3.65 30.52
N ASP A 603 -7.68 4.79 29.83
CA ASP A 603 -8.74 5.77 29.99
C ASP A 603 -9.93 5.37 29.10
N LEU A 604 -11.15 5.56 29.60
CA LEU A 604 -12.35 5.39 28.80
C LEU A 604 -12.74 6.73 28.16
N PRO A 605 -13.22 6.72 26.90
CA PRO A 605 -13.80 7.92 26.33
C PRO A 605 -15.03 8.32 27.15
N VAL A 606 -15.06 9.57 27.60
CA VAL A 606 -16.21 10.20 28.23
C VAL A 606 -17.12 10.87 27.19
N VAL A 607 -16.58 11.18 26.01
CA VAL A 607 -17.31 11.55 24.79
C VAL A 607 -16.83 10.64 23.67
N ASP A 608 -17.77 10.03 22.96
CA ASP A 608 -17.52 9.32 21.71
C ASP A 608 -18.65 9.68 20.74
N ASP A 609 -18.29 10.44 19.71
CA ASP A 609 -19.19 11.00 18.72
C ASP A 609 -18.74 10.57 17.32
N ALA A 610 -19.48 9.64 16.74
CA ALA A 610 -19.27 9.13 15.38
C ALA A 610 -19.78 10.11 14.29
N LEU A 611 -20.32 11.28 14.67
CA LEU A 611 -20.75 12.34 13.76
C LEU A 611 -21.73 11.93 12.66
N ASP A 612 -22.53 10.89 12.92
CA ASP A 612 -23.70 10.50 12.13
C ASP A 612 -24.86 11.53 12.27
N ASP A 613 -24.84 12.34 13.33
CA ASP A 613 -25.70 13.51 13.55
C ASP A 613 -24.94 14.63 14.31
N LEU A 614 -25.62 15.73 14.64
CA LEU A 614 -25.05 16.86 15.39
C LEU A 614 -25.62 17.00 16.82
N ALA A 615 -26.34 16.02 17.33
CA ALA A 615 -27.03 16.11 18.61
C ALA A 615 -26.06 16.06 19.81
N GLY A 616 -24.89 15.44 19.65
CA GLY A 616 -23.82 15.34 20.66
C GLY A 616 -22.95 16.58 20.82
N ALA A 617 -23.07 17.56 19.90
CA ALA A 617 -22.18 18.72 19.84
C ALA A 617 -22.97 20.04 19.79
N SER A 618 -22.36 21.10 20.31
CA SER A 618 -22.83 22.47 20.07
C SER A 618 -22.23 23.03 18.78
N VAL A 619 -23.09 23.56 17.91
CA VAL A 619 -22.73 24.02 16.56
C VAL A 619 -22.63 25.54 16.51
N GLU A 620 -21.51 26.07 16.02
CA GLU A 620 -21.38 27.46 15.60
C GLU A 620 -21.11 27.52 14.09
N GLY A 621 -21.81 28.42 13.37
CA GLY A 621 -21.68 28.54 11.91
C GLY A 621 -22.61 27.59 11.12
N SER A 622 -22.22 27.22 9.91
CA SER A 622 -23.01 26.38 9.00
C SER A 622 -22.35 25.01 8.81
N VAL A 623 -22.72 24.05 9.68
CA VAL A 623 -22.24 22.65 9.66
C VAL A 623 -23.41 21.72 9.36
N GLY A 624 -23.18 20.71 8.53
CA GLY A 624 -24.11 19.61 8.24
C GLY A 624 -23.40 18.27 8.22
N ILE A 625 -24.18 17.18 8.20
CA ILE A 625 -23.66 15.81 8.06
C ILE A 625 -23.74 15.38 6.59
N ASP A 626 -22.60 14.96 6.05
CA ASP A 626 -22.48 14.32 4.76
C ASP A 626 -22.55 12.80 4.92
N THR A 627 -23.55 12.17 4.31
CA THR A 627 -23.73 10.71 4.29
C THR A 627 -23.48 10.08 2.91
N GLY A 628 -23.01 10.89 1.94
CA GLY A 628 -22.74 10.46 0.58
C GLY A 628 -21.51 9.56 0.48
N ASN A 629 -21.53 8.63 -0.48
CA ASN A 629 -20.39 7.82 -0.91
C ASN A 629 -19.51 7.24 0.22
N PRO A 630 -20.06 6.56 1.25
CA PRO A 630 -19.29 6.06 2.39
C PRO A 630 -18.12 5.14 2.01
N GLY A 631 -18.23 4.41 0.89
CA GLY A 631 -17.13 3.61 0.34
C GLY A 631 -15.91 4.43 -0.04
N LEU A 632 -16.07 5.74 -0.28
CA LEU A 632 -14.94 6.65 -0.53
C LEU A 632 -14.23 7.15 0.74
N PHE A 633 -14.75 6.78 1.91
CA PHE A 633 -14.29 7.26 3.21
C PHE A 633 -14.10 6.07 4.16
N GLY A 634 -13.52 4.98 3.68
CA GLY A 634 -13.29 3.78 4.51
C GLY A 634 -14.55 3.15 5.12
N GLY A 635 -15.73 3.42 4.56
CA GLY A 635 -17.01 2.96 5.10
C GLY A 635 -17.64 3.89 6.15
N ASP A 636 -17.03 5.05 6.42
CA ASP A 636 -17.59 6.10 7.27
C ASP A 636 -18.95 6.55 6.72
N ALA A 637 -20.01 6.45 7.53
CA ALA A 637 -21.39 6.64 7.10
C ALA A 637 -21.88 8.09 7.24
N GLY A 638 -21.19 8.93 8.00
CA GLY A 638 -21.62 10.26 8.38
C GLY A 638 -20.44 11.12 8.82
N ARG A 639 -20.22 12.25 8.13
CA ARG A 639 -19.12 13.16 8.45
C ARG A 639 -19.63 14.60 8.58
N ALA A 640 -19.21 15.30 9.60
CA ALA A 640 -19.49 16.73 9.72
C ALA A 640 -18.67 17.51 8.69
N LYS A 641 -19.29 18.45 7.97
CA LYS A 641 -18.62 19.36 7.03
C LYS A 641 -19.27 20.75 7.05
N ARG A 642 -18.60 21.76 6.47
CA ARG A 642 -19.28 23.04 6.23
C ARG A 642 -20.24 22.92 5.05
N ASP A 643 -21.41 23.52 5.20
CA ASP A 643 -22.43 23.64 4.14
C ASP A 643 -22.41 25.01 3.45
N ALA A 644 -21.69 25.98 4.01
CA ALA A 644 -21.55 27.32 3.45
C ALA A 644 -20.18 27.94 3.81
N PRO A 645 -19.72 28.95 3.05
CA PRO A 645 -18.53 29.72 3.40
C PRO A 645 -18.65 30.44 4.75
N GLY A 646 -17.55 30.51 5.50
CA GLY A 646 -17.48 31.18 6.80
C GLY A 646 -16.81 30.31 7.87
N ALA A 647 -16.58 30.88 9.05
CA ALA A 647 -16.10 30.12 10.21
C ALA A 647 -17.19 29.19 10.72
N ALA A 648 -16.80 27.98 11.13
CA ALA A 648 -17.69 27.02 11.76
C ALA A 648 -16.94 26.20 12.81
N SER A 649 -17.64 25.73 13.84
CA SER A 649 -17.07 24.83 14.85
C SER A 649 -18.11 23.90 15.47
N LEU A 650 -17.64 22.75 15.96
CA LEU A 650 -18.38 21.81 16.80
C LEU A 650 -17.68 21.71 18.15
N ALA A 651 -18.41 21.81 19.26
CA ALA A 651 -17.86 21.74 20.60
C ALA A 651 -18.59 20.73 21.49
N TRP A 652 -17.82 19.95 22.24
CA TRP A 652 -18.25 18.95 23.20
C TRP A 652 -17.81 19.35 24.61
N GLU A 653 -18.68 19.15 25.60
CA GLU A 653 -18.42 19.52 27.00
C GLU A 653 -18.44 18.28 27.89
N ALA A 654 -17.39 18.10 28.69
CA ALA A 654 -17.27 17.05 29.69
C ALA A 654 -16.22 17.44 30.73
N ASP A 655 -16.41 17.07 32.01
CA ASP A 655 -15.48 17.39 33.08
C ASP A 655 -14.25 16.45 33.06
N GLY A 656 -13.07 17.01 33.34
CA GLY A 656 -11.86 16.21 33.61
C GLY A 656 -11.29 15.51 32.38
N LEU A 657 -11.38 16.18 31.23
CA LEU A 657 -10.85 15.71 29.96
C LEU A 657 -9.32 15.68 29.96
N THR A 658 -8.74 14.61 29.43
CA THR A 658 -7.29 14.34 29.43
C THR A 658 -6.71 14.16 28.03
N ARG A 659 -7.50 13.70 27.05
CA ARG A 659 -7.02 13.45 25.68
C ARG A 659 -8.12 13.60 24.63
N LEU A 660 -7.74 14.03 23.44
CA LEU A 660 -8.54 14.08 22.21
C LEU A 660 -7.99 13.06 21.21
N GLU A 661 -8.88 12.30 20.60
CA GLU A 661 -8.69 11.57 19.34
C GLU A 661 -9.79 11.96 18.35
N ALA A 662 -9.49 12.07 17.06
CA ALA A 662 -10.50 12.33 16.02
C ALA A 662 -10.03 11.84 14.64
N THR A 663 -10.96 11.59 13.71
CA THR A 663 -10.65 11.33 12.29
C THR A 663 -11.15 12.48 11.43
N GLY A 664 -10.37 12.88 10.43
CA GLY A 664 -10.80 13.78 9.37
C GLY A 664 -10.46 13.26 7.98
N TRP A 665 -11.27 13.68 7.01
CA TRP A 665 -11.20 13.30 5.60
C TRP A 665 -11.02 14.53 4.72
N TYR A 666 -10.06 14.45 3.79
CA TYR A 666 -9.64 15.59 2.98
C TYR A 666 -9.56 15.22 1.50
N TRP A 667 -10.04 16.14 0.64
CA TRP A 667 -9.94 15.97 -0.81
C TRP A 667 -8.49 16.19 -1.29
N PRO A 668 -7.92 15.32 -2.14
CA PRO A 668 -6.48 15.29 -2.43
C PRO A 668 -6.01 16.50 -3.24
N ASP A 669 -6.81 17.02 -4.17
CA ASP A 669 -6.37 18.07 -5.10
C ASP A 669 -6.48 19.51 -4.54
N ALA A 670 -6.86 19.67 -3.27
CA ALA A 670 -7.27 20.97 -2.73
C ALA A 670 -6.33 21.58 -1.68
N ASP A 671 -5.22 20.90 -1.30
CA ASP A 671 -4.37 21.26 -0.13
C ASP A 671 -5.17 21.97 0.99
N PRO A 672 -6.26 21.36 1.48
CA PRO A 672 -7.14 22.07 2.38
C PRO A 672 -6.50 22.13 3.76
N ALA A 673 -6.39 23.32 4.34
CA ALA A 673 -5.92 23.48 5.71
C ALA A 673 -6.63 22.50 6.66
N HIS A 674 -5.85 21.74 7.44
CA HIS A 674 -6.36 20.81 8.44
C HIS A 674 -7.30 21.50 9.44
N LEU A 675 -8.25 20.72 9.97
CA LEU A 675 -9.04 21.12 11.12
C LEU A 675 -8.13 21.47 12.29
N THR A 676 -8.47 22.55 12.98
CA THR A 676 -7.78 22.97 14.21
C THR A 676 -8.66 22.65 15.40
N PHE A 677 -8.05 22.43 16.56
CA PHE A 677 -8.78 22.11 17.77
C PHE A 677 -8.43 23.09 18.88
N GLU A 678 -9.40 23.35 19.75
CA GLU A 678 -9.21 24.17 20.93
C GLU A 678 -9.79 23.48 22.17
N ALA A 679 -9.15 23.67 23.31
CA ALA A 679 -9.63 23.23 24.62
C ALA A 679 -10.05 24.42 25.46
N ARG A 680 -11.14 24.27 26.23
CA ARG A 680 -11.56 25.23 27.23
C ARG A 680 -10.95 24.89 28.58
N VAL A 681 -10.21 25.82 29.15
CA VAL A 681 -9.54 25.70 30.46
C VAL A 681 -9.82 26.96 31.25
N ASP A 682 -10.33 26.82 32.48
CA ASP A 682 -10.74 27.94 33.33
C ASP A 682 -11.73 28.91 32.64
N GLY A 683 -12.61 28.38 31.78
CA GLY A 683 -13.62 29.16 31.04
C GLY A 683 -13.10 29.90 29.80
N ALA A 684 -11.85 29.70 29.38
CA ALA A 684 -11.26 30.30 28.18
C ALA A 684 -10.81 29.24 27.16
N TRP A 685 -11.15 29.44 25.89
CA TRP A 685 -10.67 28.61 24.78
C TRP A 685 -9.19 28.89 24.46
N ARG A 686 -8.43 27.82 24.24
CA ARG A 686 -7.00 27.85 23.88
C ARG A 686 -6.76 26.86 22.75
N GLY A 687 -5.96 27.24 21.75
CA GLY A 687 -5.54 26.33 20.68
C GLY A 687 -4.78 25.13 21.23
N LEU A 688 -5.03 23.96 20.63
CA LEU A 688 -4.31 22.73 20.88
C LEU A 688 -3.24 22.54 19.80
N GLU A 689 -2.08 22.06 20.23
CA GLU A 689 -1.13 21.43 19.33
C GLU A 689 -1.57 19.99 19.13
N VAL A 690 -1.92 19.63 17.90
CA VAL A 690 -2.53 18.35 17.57
C VAL A 690 -1.58 17.58 16.66
N GLY A 691 -1.22 16.37 17.06
CA GLY A 691 -0.54 15.43 16.18
C GLY A 691 -1.51 15.00 15.07
N VAL A 692 -1.08 15.13 13.83
CA VAL A 692 -1.85 14.71 12.66
C VAL A 692 -1.08 13.60 11.96
N ALA A 693 -1.69 12.42 11.84
CA ALA A 693 -1.14 11.28 11.13
C ALA A 693 -2.12 10.88 10.02
N GLY A 694 -1.67 10.77 8.77
CA GLY A 694 -2.54 10.36 7.68
C GLY A 694 -1.80 10.09 6.40
N ALA A 695 -2.49 9.43 5.47
CA ALA A 695 -1.99 9.10 4.15
C ALA A 695 -3.06 9.47 3.11
N PRO A 696 -2.74 10.31 2.12
CA PRO A 696 -3.60 10.53 0.96
C PRO A 696 -3.88 9.20 0.23
N GLY A 697 -5.11 9.01 -0.25
CA GLY A 697 -5.44 7.99 -1.26
C GLY A 697 -5.42 6.51 -0.83
N THR A 698 -5.19 6.18 0.44
CA THR A 698 -4.97 4.78 0.88
C THR A 698 -6.22 4.09 1.42
N VAL A 699 -7.28 4.82 1.77
CA VAL A 699 -8.53 4.26 2.33
C VAL A 699 -9.75 4.91 1.68
N GLY A 700 -10.37 4.25 0.69
CA GLY A 700 -11.61 4.73 0.06
C GLY A 700 -11.43 5.60 -1.20
N GLY A 701 -10.46 5.33 -2.06
CA GLY A 701 -10.31 6.12 -3.29
C GLY A 701 -9.64 7.47 -3.04
N ALA A 702 -10.09 8.55 -3.68
CA ALA A 702 -9.32 9.79 -3.75
C ALA A 702 -9.13 10.51 -2.39
N TRP A 703 -10.02 10.34 -1.40
CA TRP A 703 -9.94 11.06 -0.13
C TRP A 703 -8.82 10.57 0.78
N GLY A 704 -8.07 11.48 1.39
CA GLY A 704 -7.08 11.17 2.43
C GLY A 704 -7.72 11.08 3.81
N ARG A 705 -7.39 10.04 4.57
CA ARG A 705 -7.80 9.86 5.98
C ARG A 705 -6.68 10.36 6.91
N PHE A 706 -7.05 11.14 7.92
CA PHE A 706 -6.11 11.70 8.89
C PHE A 706 -6.65 11.51 10.31
N ALA A 707 -5.86 10.89 11.16
CA ALA A 707 -6.07 10.80 12.60
C ALA A 707 -5.46 12.02 13.31
N TYR A 708 -6.21 12.58 14.25
CA TYR A 708 -5.81 13.67 15.13
C TYR A 708 -5.66 13.12 16.54
N THR A 709 -4.58 13.49 17.24
CA THR A 709 -4.38 13.13 18.65
C THR A 709 -3.75 14.28 19.41
N ALA A 710 -4.28 14.60 20.58
CA ALA A 710 -3.71 15.64 21.44
C ALA A 710 -3.92 15.32 22.93
N PRO A 711 -2.88 15.45 23.78
CA PRO A 711 -3.08 15.55 25.21
C PRO A 711 -3.81 16.86 25.53
N LEU A 712 -4.69 16.84 26.53
CA LEU A 712 -5.45 18.02 26.95
C LEU A 712 -4.86 18.63 28.22
N PRO A 713 -4.79 19.97 28.33
CA PRO A 713 -4.34 20.62 29.54
C PRO A 713 -5.16 20.21 30.77
N ALA A 714 -4.52 20.14 31.93
CA ALA A 714 -5.22 19.84 33.18
C ALA A 714 -6.37 20.84 33.43
N GLY A 715 -7.55 20.32 33.76
CA GLY A 715 -8.75 21.14 33.99
C GLY A 715 -9.54 21.48 32.73
N THR A 716 -9.27 20.82 31.59
CA THR A 716 -10.11 20.94 30.40
C THR A 716 -11.53 20.45 30.67
N ASP A 717 -12.52 21.28 30.34
CA ASP A 717 -13.95 21.01 30.50
C ASP A 717 -14.76 21.02 29.18
N ALA A 718 -14.10 21.37 28.07
CA ALA A 718 -14.66 21.28 26.72
C ALA A 718 -13.55 21.24 25.65
N VAL A 719 -13.84 20.63 24.50
CA VAL A 719 -13.01 20.65 23.29
C VAL A 719 -13.87 21.07 22.11
N ARG A 720 -13.30 21.82 21.16
CA ARG A 720 -13.97 22.16 19.90
C ARG A 720 -13.10 21.94 18.68
N ALA A 721 -13.69 21.37 17.64
CA ALA A 721 -13.12 21.29 16.30
C ALA A 721 -13.51 22.54 15.51
N VAL A 722 -12.54 23.18 14.86
CA VAL A 722 -12.69 24.46 14.18
C VAL A 722 -12.28 24.33 12.72
N TRP A 723 -13.23 24.66 11.84
CA TRP A 723 -13.02 24.76 10.41
C TRP A 723 -12.38 26.11 10.06
N PRO A 724 -11.21 26.14 9.39
CA PRO A 724 -10.57 27.39 8.98
C PRO A 724 -11.49 28.23 8.08
N ALA A 725 -11.72 29.50 8.44
CA ALA A 725 -12.69 30.35 7.74
C ALA A 725 -12.35 30.64 6.25
N ALA A 726 -11.07 30.48 5.88
CA ALA A 726 -10.58 30.71 4.53
C ALA A 726 -10.51 29.44 3.65
N ALA A 727 -10.75 28.26 4.22
CA ALA A 727 -10.64 27.02 3.46
C ALA A 727 -11.80 26.88 2.46
N THR A 728 -11.46 26.58 1.20
CA THR A 728 -12.43 26.34 0.13
C THR A 728 -12.00 25.14 -0.71
N PRO A 729 -12.93 24.33 -1.24
CA PRO A 729 -14.37 24.46 -1.07
C PRO A 729 -14.84 24.05 0.34
N GLU A 730 -16.01 24.53 0.77
CA GLU A 730 -16.55 24.34 2.12
C GLU A 730 -16.70 22.86 2.54
N TRP A 731 -16.92 21.97 1.58
CA TRP A 731 -17.13 20.54 1.81
C TRP A 731 -15.83 19.70 1.86
N ALA A 732 -14.66 20.29 1.59
CA ALA A 732 -13.41 19.55 1.41
C ALA A 732 -12.72 19.12 2.71
N GLN A 733 -13.09 19.67 3.86
CA GLN A 733 -12.65 19.17 5.18
C GLN A 733 -13.86 18.53 5.84
N GLN A 734 -13.83 17.21 6.03
CA GLN A 734 -14.90 16.49 6.73
C GLN A 734 -14.35 15.87 8.00
N LEU A 735 -15.02 16.06 9.14
CA LEU A 735 -14.69 15.44 10.41
C LEU A 735 -15.52 14.15 10.54
N GLY A 736 -14.86 13.00 10.65
CA GLY A 736 -15.48 11.68 10.69
C GLY A 736 -15.89 11.24 12.10
N ASP A 737 -14.99 11.33 13.08
CA ASP A 737 -15.31 10.99 14.48
C ASP A 737 -14.53 11.84 15.47
N VAL A 738 -15.03 11.94 16.72
CA VAL A 738 -14.35 12.56 17.86
C VAL A 738 -14.51 11.71 19.13
N ARG A 739 -13.39 11.38 19.77
CA ARG A 739 -13.31 10.69 21.05
C ARG A 739 -12.54 11.54 22.06
N LEU A 740 -13.16 11.84 23.21
CA LEU A 740 -12.53 12.58 24.32
C LEU A 740 -12.44 11.69 25.55
N PHE A 741 -11.25 11.56 26.12
CA PHE A 741 -10.95 10.70 27.27
C PHE A 741 -10.92 11.52 28.56
N GLY A 742 -11.22 10.87 29.69
CA GLY A 742 -11.20 11.53 31.00
C GLY A 742 -11.24 10.56 32.18
N THR A 743 -10.95 11.10 33.36
CA THR A 743 -10.67 10.32 34.60
C THR A 743 -11.91 9.72 35.32
N GLY A 744 -13.09 9.78 34.72
CA GLY A 744 -14.37 9.47 35.38
C GLY A 744 -15.30 8.48 34.67
N GLY A 745 -14.90 7.90 33.54
CA GLY A 745 -15.73 6.92 32.83
C GLY A 745 -15.75 5.56 33.55
N GLU A 746 -16.93 4.96 33.73
CA GLU A 746 -17.07 3.53 34.05
C GLU A 746 -17.56 2.80 32.80
N LEU A 747 -16.90 1.70 32.44
CA LEU A 747 -17.31 0.87 31.30
C LEU A 747 -18.58 0.11 31.67
N ALA A 748 -19.66 0.35 30.92
CA ALA A 748 -20.92 -0.37 31.04
C ALA A 748 -21.21 -1.13 29.74
N ALA A 749 -22.19 -2.04 29.77
CA ALA A 749 -22.67 -2.65 28.52
C ALA A 749 -23.19 -1.56 27.56
N PRO A 750 -23.11 -1.76 26.22
CA PRO A 750 -23.46 -0.72 25.27
C PRO A 750 -24.89 -0.18 25.44
N GLY A 751 -25.11 1.07 25.05
CA GLY A 751 -26.41 1.73 25.13
C GLY A 751 -27.48 1.10 24.23
N ALA A 752 -28.73 1.50 24.43
CA ALA A 752 -29.83 1.12 23.54
C ALA A 752 -29.72 1.85 22.20
N PHE A 753 -30.06 1.16 21.12
CA PHE A 753 -30.05 1.66 19.74
C PHE A 753 -31.16 0.97 18.93
N ALA A 754 -31.57 1.53 17.79
CA ALA A 754 -32.59 0.95 16.92
C ALA A 754 -32.08 0.64 15.50
N ALA A 755 -32.77 -0.26 14.81
CA ALA A 755 -32.57 -0.46 13.37
C ALA A 755 -33.12 0.72 12.56
N LEU A 756 -32.43 1.10 11.50
CA LEU A 756 -32.82 2.17 10.58
C LEU A 756 -33.35 1.62 9.25
N SER A 757 -32.64 0.65 8.64
CA SER A 757 -33.08 0.05 7.37
C SER A 757 -32.53 -1.36 7.17
N PRO A 758 -33.24 -2.24 6.42
CA PRO A 758 -34.62 -2.08 5.96
C PRO A 758 -35.63 -1.98 7.11
N ASP A 759 -36.76 -1.34 6.86
CA ASP A 759 -37.90 -1.32 7.78
C ASP A 759 -38.34 -2.75 8.12
N ASP A 760 -38.90 -2.95 9.31
CA ASP A 760 -39.43 -4.26 9.69
C ASP A 760 -40.63 -4.66 8.84
N GLY A 761 -40.55 -5.82 8.20
CA GLY A 761 -41.53 -6.26 7.22
C GLY A 761 -41.46 -5.47 5.92
N ALA A 762 -40.29 -4.88 5.59
CA ALA A 762 -40.09 -4.18 4.32
C ALA A 762 -40.59 -5.03 3.14
N PRO A 763 -41.26 -4.38 2.15
CA PRO A 763 -41.78 -5.06 0.97
C PRO A 763 -40.66 -5.69 0.15
N ALA A 764 -41.02 -6.51 -0.83
CA ALA A 764 -40.07 -7.27 -1.63
C ALA A 764 -38.99 -6.36 -2.29
N LEU A 765 -37.77 -6.43 -1.74
CA LEU A 765 -36.61 -5.63 -2.14
C LEU A 765 -35.91 -6.28 -3.33
N ARG A 766 -35.38 -5.47 -4.23
CA ARG A 766 -34.55 -5.96 -5.34
C ARG A 766 -33.10 -5.97 -4.89
N GLY A 767 -32.42 -7.09 -5.12
CA GLY A 767 -31.04 -7.30 -4.71
C GLY A 767 -30.82 -7.35 -3.19
N THR A 768 -29.55 -7.29 -2.82
CA THR A 768 -29.11 -7.37 -1.43
C THR A 768 -29.16 -5.97 -0.78
N PRO A 769 -29.98 -5.74 0.26
CA PRO A 769 -30.06 -4.43 0.90
C PRO A 769 -28.85 -4.16 1.80
N THR A 770 -28.52 -2.89 1.99
CA THR A 770 -27.63 -2.46 3.09
C THR A 770 -28.41 -2.42 4.40
N LEU A 771 -27.92 -3.15 5.41
CA LEU A 771 -28.44 -3.12 6.78
C LEU A 771 -27.87 -1.88 7.48
N ARG A 772 -28.70 -1.08 8.16
CA ARG A 772 -28.30 0.14 8.88
C ARG A 772 -28.98 0.23 10.24
N TRP A 773 -28.27 0.73 11.25
CA TRP A 773 -28.78 0.92 12.61
C TRP A 773 -28.22 2.21 13.23
N GLU A 774 -28.79 2.65 14.33
CA GLU A 774 -28.28 3.79 15.13
C GLU A 774 -27.02 3.38 15.88
N PRO A 775 -26.06 4.29 16.11
CA PRO A 775 -24.94 4.02 16.99
C PRO A 775 -25.41 3.74 18.43
N ALA A 776 -24.75 2.81 19.11
CA ALA A 776 -24.92 2.50 20.51
C ALA A 776 -23.78 3.11 21.34
N ALA A 777 -24.11 3.88 22.36
CA ALA A 777 -23.11 4.44 23.28
C ALA A 777 -22.20 3.35 23.87
N GLN A 778 -20.88 3.58 23.92
CA GLN A 778 -19.86 2.63 24.38
C GLN A 778 -19.80 1.30 23.61
N ALA A 779 -20.32 1.22 22.38
CA ALA A 779 -20.10 0.05 21.53
C ALA A 779 -18.68 0.06 20.95
N ALA A 780 -17.93 -1.02 21.15
CA ALA A 780 -16.65 -1.22 20.49
C ALA A 780 -16.84 -1.74 19.05
N THR A 781 -17.87 -2.57 18.87
CA THR A 781 -18.20 -3.24 17.62
C THR A 781 -19.67 -3.67 17.61
N TYR A 782 -20.16 -4.10 16.45
CA TYR A 782 -21.49 -4.66 16.24
C TYR A 782 -21.40 -6.06 15.62
N ARG A 783 -22.05 -7.04 16.24
CA ARG A 783 -22.26 -8.38 15.66
C ARG A 783 -23.56 -8.40 14.88
N VAL A 784 -23.46 -8.61 13.58
CA VAL A 784 -24.59 -8.63 12.64
C VAL A 784 -24.84 -10.05 12.18
N THR A 785 -26.08 -10.49 12.31
CA THR A 785 -26.56 -11.78 11.80
C THR A 785 -27.65 -11.56 10.77
N LEU A 786 -27.58 -12.28 9.65
CA LEU A 786 -28.63 -12.34 8.62
C LEU A 786 -28.92 -13.81 8.34
N ALA A 787 -30.18 -14.21 8.37
CA ALA A 787 -30.61 -15.57 8.11
C ALA A 787 -31.90 -15.57 7.28
N ARG A 788 -32.16 -16.66 6.54
CA ARG A 788 -33.47 -16.89 5.96
C ARG A 788 -34.48 -17.13 7.07
N THR A 789 -35.67 -16.55 6.96
CA THR A 789 -36.71 -16.65 8.00
C THR A 789 -37.18 -18.09 8.21
N ASP A 790 -37.07 -18.95 7.20
CA ASP A 790 -37.46 -20.36 7.24
C ASP A 790 -36.32 -21.31 7.70
N ALA A 791 -35.08 -20.83 7.79
CA ALA A 791 -33.92 -21.61 8.17
C ALA A 791 -33.62 -21.46 9.68
N VAL A 792 -33.86 -22.53 10.45
CA VAL A 792 -33.54 -22.54 11.88
C VAL A 792 -32.08 -22.96 12.08
N GLY A 793 -31.25 -22.04 12.56
CA GLY A 793 -29.97 -22.36 13.22
C GLY A 793 -28.68 -22.10 12.43
N THR A 794 -28.74 -21.67 11.16
CA THR A 794 -27.54 -21.31 10.39
C THR A 794 -27.71 -19.92 9.77
N PRO A 795 -26.98 -18.89 10.25
CA PRO A 795 -27.00 -17.58 9.60
C PRO A 795 -26.33 -17.65 8.22
N LEU A 796 -26.88 -16.93 7.24
CA LEU A 796 -26.24 -16.68 5.95
C LEU A 796 -25.06 -15.73 6.09
N VAL A 797 -25.19 -14.75 7.00
CA VAL A 797 -24.11 -13.81 7.34
C VAL A 797 -23.99 -13.76 8.84
N SER A 798 -22.75 -13.89 9.32
CA SER A 798 -22.35 -13.59 10.68
C SER A 798 -21.10 -12.73 10.57
N ALA A 799 -21.25 -11.43 10.82
CA ALA A 799 -20.19 -10.45 10.64
C ALA A 799 -20.01 -9.63 11.93
N GLU A 800 -18.81 -9.12 12.13
CA GLU A 800 -18.51 -8.17 13.19
C GLU A 800 -17.95 -6.90 12.53
N VAL A 801 -18.54 -5.74 12.82
CA VAL A 801 -18.23 -4.46 12.15
C VAL A 801 -18.16 -3.33 13.16
N ARG A 802 -17.26 -2.36 12.95
CA ARG A 802 -17.17 -1.15 13.79
C ARG A 802 -18.21 -0.08 13.41
N GLY A 803 -18.55 0.00 12.11
CA GLY A 803 -19.54 0.95 11.61
C GLY A 803 -20.99 0.55 11.92
N THR A 804 -21.92 1.46 11.63
CA THR A 804 -23.37 1.30 11.87
C THR A 804 -24.13 0.79 10.65
N SER A 805 -23.42 0.20 9.69
CA SER A 805 -24.01 -0.41 8.50
C SER A 805 -23.23 -1.62 8.00
N LEU A 806 -23.92 -2.51 7.29
CA LEU A 806 -23.34 -3.67 6.62
C LEU A 806 -24.06 -3.92 5.29
N ALA A 807 -23.31 -3.93 4.20
CA ALA A 807 -23.76 -4.48 2.92
C ALA A 807 -23.33 -5.96 2.86
N PRO A 808 -24.27 -6.92 2.90
CA PRO A 808 -23.93 -8.34 2.82
C PRO A 808 -23.19 -8.66 1.51
N ALA A 809 -22.04 -9.33 1.61
CA ALA A 809 -21.28 -9.79 0.44
C ALA A 809 -21.86 -11.07 -0.21
N VAL A 810 -23.11 -11.42 0.13
CA VAL A 810 -23.83 -12.58 -0.40
C VAL A 810 -25.01 -12.11 -1.22
N GLU A 811 -25.20 -12.75 -2.37
CA GLU A 811 -26.43 -12.58 -3.14
C GLU A 811 -27.56 -13.31 -2.42
N LEU A 812 -28.69 -12.62 -2.25
CA LEU A 812 -29.85 -13.17 -1.58
C LEU A 812 -30.75 -13.87 -2.60
N ASP A 813 -31.21 -15.08 -2.26
CA ASP A 813 -32.23 -15.81 -3.03
C ASP A 813 -33.43 -14.88 -3.30
N PRO A 814 -33.98 -14.86 -4.54
CA PRO A 814 -35.19 -14.12 -4.87
C PRO A 814 -36.42 -14.71 -4.19
N ALA A 815 -37.50 -13.93 -4.09
CA ALA A 815 -38.78 -14.33 -3.48
C ALA A 815 -38.64 -14.98 -2.08
N THR A 816 -37.64 -14.57 -1.30
CA THR A 816 -37.25 -15.22 -0.03
C THR A 816 -37.31 -14.22 1.10
N SER A 817 -37.81 -14.66 2.26
CA SER A 817 -37.85 -13.83 3.47
C SER A 817 -36.58 -14.02 4.30
N TYR A 818 -36.07 -12.91 4.83
CA TYR A 818 -34.89 -12.85 5.67
C TYR A 818 -35.19 -12.16 6.99
N THR A 819 -34.46 -12.56 8.03
CA THR A 819 -34.40 -11.89 9.33
C THR A 819 -32.97 -11.48 9.62
N TRP A 820 -32.80 -10.29 10.19
CA TRP A 820 -31.50 -9.79 10.62
C TRP A 820 -31.54 -9.24 12.04
N HIS A 821 -30.40 -9.32 12.73
CA HIS A 821 -30.22 -8.85 14.08
C HIS A 821 -28.81 -8.29 14.28
N VAL A 822 -28.68 -7.35 15.21
CA VAL A 822 -27.47 -6.61 15.53
C VAL A 822 -27.37 -6.54 17.05
N GLU A 823 -26.20 -6.92 17.54
CA GLU A 823 -25.79 -6.74 18.94
C GLU A 823 -24.63 -5.76 18.97
N ALA A 824 -24.77 -4.66 19.70
CA ALA A 824 -23.64 -3.81 20.07
C ALA A 824 -22.84 -4.52 21.17
N VAL A 825 -21.50 -4.53 21.08
CA VAL A 825 -20.63 -5.31 21.96
C VAL A 825 -19.45 -4.48 22.45
N ASN A 826 -19.10 -4.66 23.73
CA ASN A 826 -17.85 -4.20 24.33
C ASN A 826 -17.35 -5.19 25.40
N GLY A 827 -16.24 -4.87 26.07
CA GLY A 827 -15.65 -5.71 27.12
C GLY A 827 -16.51 -5.90 28.38
N ALA A 828 -17.51 -5.04 28.61
CA ALA A 828 -18.44 -5.15 29.74
C ALA A 828 -19.71 -5.96 29.41
N GLY A 829 -20.07 -6.12 28.13
CA GLY A 829 -21.21 -6.93 27.71
C GLY A 829 -21.71 -6.61 26.31
N SER A 830 -22.94 -7.02 26.02
CA SER A 830 -23.62 -6.72 24.76
C SER A 830 -25.05 -6.24 24.99
N THR A 831 -25.54 -5.47 24.02
CA THR A 831 -26.92 -4.98 23.97
C THR A 831 -27.48 -5.26 22.58
N GLY A 832 -28.63 -5.93 22.50
CA GLY A 832 -29.32 -6.17 21.23
C GLY A 832 -30.14 -4.95 20.79
N MET A 833 -30.37 -4.80 19.48
CA MET A 833 -31.18 -3.71 18.95
C MET A 833 -32.59 -3.64 19.57
N THR A 834 -33.11 -2.42 19.71
CA THR A 834 -34.46 -2.16 20.22
C THR A 834 -35.51 -2.70 19.26
N GLY A 835 -36.46 -3.47 19.79
CA GLY A 835 -37.54 -4.09 19.00
C GLY A 835 -37.24 -5.51 18.52
N GLY A 836 -36.04 -6.04 18.75
CA GLY A 836 -35.66 -7.41 18.37
C GLY A 836 -35.29 -7.55 16.89
N PRO A 837 -35.11 -8.81 16.39
CA PRO A 837 -34.78 -9.06 14.99
C PRO A 837 -35.79 -8.45 14.01
N ARG A 838 -35.29 -7.92 12.90
CA ARG A 838 -36.07 -7.28 11.83
C ARG A 838 -36.20 -8.20 10.63
N SER A 839 -37.27 -8.05 9.86
CA SER A 839 -37.53 -8.88 8.68
C SER A 839 -37.66 -8.09 7.39
N PHE A 840 -37.30 -8.69 6.25
CA PHE A 840 -37.60 -8.19 4.91
C PHE A 840 -37.76 -9.36 3.94
N ALA A 841 -38.26 -9.11 2.73
CA ALA A 841 -38.31 -10.10 1.67
C ALA A 841 -37.58 -9.60 0.41
N THR A 842 -37.06 -10.52 -0.41
CA THR A 842 -36.55 -10.21 -1.75
C THR A 842 -37.66 -10.37 -2.80
N ASP A 843 -37.55 -9.63 -3.90
CA ASP A 843 -38.48 -9.68 -5.04
C ASP A 843 -38.30 -10.98 -5.85
N ALA A 844 -39.34 -11.38 -6.57
CA ALA A 844 -39.25 -12.52 -7.48
C ALA A 844 -38.45 -12.13 -8.73
N LEU A 845 -37.77 -13.10 -9.35
CA LEU A 845 -37.13 -12.87 -10.64
C LEU A 845 -38.19 -12.53 -11.70
N PRO A 846 -37.86 -11.66 -12.66
CA PRO A 846 -38.75 -11.35 -13.77
C PRO A 846 -39.00 -12.61 -14.62
N THR A 847 -40.26 -12.84 -14.98
CA THR A 847 -40.66 -13.97 -15.84
C THR A 847 -40.92 -13.56 -17.28
N GLU A 848 -40.87 -12.26 -17.59
CA GLU A 848 -41.11 -11.71 -18.93
C GLU A 848 -40.03 -10.66 -19.26
N PRO A 849 -39.54 -10.61 -20.51
CA PRO A 849 -38.62 -9.58 -20.99
C PRO A 849 -39.15 -8.16 -20.76
N LEU A 850 -38.28 -7.26 -20.29
CA LEU A 850 -38.54 -5.83 -20.32
C LEU A 850 -38.19 -5.32 -21.71
N VAL A 851 -39.11 -4.58 -22.34
CA VAL A 851 -38.80 -3.84 -23.57
C VAL A 851 -37.98 -2.61 -23.17
N VAL A 852 -36.70 -2.62 -23.52
CA VAL A 852 -35.78 -1.50 -23.29
C VAL A 852 -35.99 -0.45 -24.37
N GLU A 853 -36.09 -0.89 -25.63
CA GLU A 853 -36.46 -0.05 -26.77
C GLU A 853 -36.97 -0.88 -27.96
N ASP A 854 -38.15 -0.54 -28.49
CA ASP A 854 -38.74 -1.15 -29.70
C ASP A 854 -38.85 -0.18 -30.89
N TYR A 855 -38.44 1.09 -30.72
CA TYR A 855 -38.44 2.14 -31.75
C TYR A 855 -39.81 2.55 -32.34
N GLU A 856 -40.90 1.88 -31.97
CA GLU A 856 -42.26 2.16 -32.46
C GLU A 856 -42.83 3.49 -31.94
N GLY A 857 -42.24 4.03 -30.87
CA GLY A 857 -42.65 5.29 -30.26
C GLY A 857 -42.26 6.54 -31.04
N PHE A 858 -41.42 6.43 -32.09
CA PHE A 858 -40.87 7.58 -32.79
C PHE A 858 -41.67 7.98 -34.04
N ALA A 859 -42.17 9.22 -34.04
CA ALA A 859 -42.96 9.74 -35.16
C ALA A 859 -42.13 9.96 -36.44
N ASP A 860 -40.85 10.32 -36.31
CA ASP A 860 -39.94 10.64 -37.42
C ASP A 860 -38.46 10.57 -37.00
N ASP A 861 -37.55 10.72 -37.98
CA ASP A 861 -36.10 10.74 -37.77
C ASP A 861 -35.64 11.83 -36.79
N ALA A 862 -36.36 12.96 -36.71
CA ALA A 862 -35.99 14.06 -35.83
C ALA A 862 -36.28 13.71 -34.37
N ALA A 863 -37.41 13.07 -34.09
CA ALA A 863 -37.74 12.53 -32.76
C ALA A 863 -36.73 11.45 -32.33
N LEU A 864 -36.38 10.53 -33.24
CA LEU A 864 -35.38 9.48 -32.99
C LEU A 864 -34.01 10.09 -32.65
N THR A 865 -33.54 11.04 -33.45
CA THR A 865 -32.23 11.70 -33.29
C THR A 865 -32.17 12.55 -32.02
N ALA A 866 -33.28 13.16 -31.61
CA ALA A 866 -33.33 13.93 -30.36
C ALA A 866 -33.19 13.03 -29.11
N ALA A 867 -33.73 11.80 -29.18
CA ALA A 867 -33.65 10.81 -28.11
C ALA A 867 -32.33 10.01 -28.11
N HIS A 868 -31.73 9.79 -29.29
CA HIS A 868 -30.45 9.08 -29.46
C HIS A 868 -29.35 10.06 -29.87
N ARG A 869 -28.74 10.71 -28.87
CA ARG A 869 -27.77 11.77 -29.11
C ARG A 869 -26.44 11.20 -29.56
N ALA A 870 -25.90 11.73 -30.65
CA ALA A 870 -24.57 11.39 -31.12
C ALA A 870 -23.50 11.78 -30.09
N ASN A 871 -22.52 10.92 -29.86
CA ASN A 871 -21.37 11.23 -29.03
C ASN A 871 -20.49 12.29 -29.71
N ALA A 872 -20.26 13.42 -29.03
CA ALA A 872 -19.51 14.56 -29.55
C ALA A 872 -18.01 14.29 -29.75
N GLY A 873 -17.45 13.26 -29.11
CA GLY A 873 -16.05 12.84 -29.25
C GLY A 873 -15.79 11.88 -30.43
N GLY A 874 -16.84 11.33 -31.05
CA GLY A 874 -16.75 10.41 -32.16
C GLY A 874 -16.89 11.05 -33.54
N ASP A 875 -16.71 10.26 -34.59
CA ASP A 875 -16.97 10.67 -35.96
C ASP A 875 -18.48 10.92 -36.21
N PRO A 876 -18.85 11.74 -37.20
CA PRO A 876 -20.26 12.06 -37.46
C PRO A 876 -21.11 10.81 -37.73
N ILE A 877 -22.26 10.71 -37.07
CA ILE A 877 -23.21 9.59 -37.21
C ILE A 877 -24.63 10.12 -37.39
N THR A 878 -25.39 9.43 -38.25
CA THR A 878 -26.79 9.77 -38.54
C THR A 878 -27.69 8.61 -38.13
N SER A 879 -28.70 8.90 -37.30
CA SER A 879 -29.80 8.00 -36.95
C SER A 879 -31.04 8.28 -37.79
N THR A 880 -31.62 7.25 -38.40
CA THR A 880 -32.86 7.33 -39.19
C THR A 880 -33.77 6.15 -38.88
N LEU A 881 -35.09 6.35 -38.92
CA LEU A 881 -36.08 5.28 -38.83
C LEU A 881 -36.16 4.52 -40.15
N VAL A 882 -36.11 3.19 -40.06
CA VAL A 882 -36.30 2.26 -41.19
C VAL A 882 -37.33 1.19 -40.80
N PRO A 883 -37.89 0.44 -41.76
CA PRO A 883 -38.74 -0.71 -41.42
C PRO A 883 -37.97 -1.75 -40.60
N GLY A 884 -38.54 -2.16 -39.48
CA GLY A 884 -38.02 -3.20 -38.58
C GLY A 884 -38.26 -4.62 -39.09
N ALA A 885 -37.68 -5.60 -38.39
CA ALA A 885 -37.66 -7.00 -38.80
C ALA A 885 -39.08 -7.61 -38.92
N ASP A 886 -39.96 -7.20 -38.00
CA ASP A 886 -41.34 -7.67 -37.89
C ASP A 886 -42.34 -6.76 -38.63
N GLY A 887 -41.84 -5.82 -39.45
CA GLY A 887 -42.64 -4.84 -40.17
C GLY A 887 -42.99 -3.57 -39.37
N GLY A 888 -42.40 -3.43 -38.19
CA GLY A 888 -42.40 -2.25 -37.33
C GLY A 888 -41.37 -1.19 -37.74
N GLN A 889 -40.82 -0.45 -36.78
CA GLN A 889 -39.76 0.54 -36.96
C GLN A 889 -38.45 0.08 -36.29
N ALA A 890 -37.32 0.38 -36.91
CA ALA A 890 -35.99 0.14 -36.37
C ALA A 890 -35.12 1.38 -36.54
N MET A 891 -34.09 1.51 -35.71
CA MET A 891 -33.08 2.55 -35.85
C MET A 891 -31.96 2.10 -36.80
N ARG A 892 -31.74 2.84 -37.87
CA ARG A 892 -30.55 2.71 -38.72
C ARG A 892 -29.53 3.79 -38.38
N LEU A 893 -28.34 3.35 -37.98
CA LEU A 893 -27.15 4.15 -37.78
C LEU A 893 -26.26 4.09 -39.02
N ALA A 894 -25.87 5.24 -39.55
CA ALA A 894 -24.95 5.34 -40.68
C ALA A 894 -23.84 6.34 -40.42
N THR A 895 -22.59 5.95 -40.68
CA THR A 895 -21.40 6.78 -40.48
C THR A 895 -20.31 6.46 -41.50
N THR A 896 -19.26 7.29 -41.53
CA THR A 896 -17.97 6.97 -42.14
C THR A 896 -16.90 7.21 -41.09
N LEU A 897 -16.38 6.12 -40.53
CA LEU A 897 -15.35 6.13 -39.50
C LEU A 897 -14.02 6.59 -40.13
N ALA A 898 -13.41 7.61 -39.53
CA ALA A 898 -12.26 8.32 -40.06
C ALA A 898 -11.23 8.63 -38.95
N SER A 899 -11.10 9.89 -38.53
CA SER A 899 -10.02 10.33 -37.63
C SER A 899 -10.18 9.85 -36.20
N SER A 900 -11.42 9.76 -35.72
CA SER A 900 -11.69 9.31 -34.34
C SER A 900 -11.67 7.79 -34.26
N GLY A 901 -12.00 7.09 -35.35
CA GLY A 901 -12.00 5.63 -35.44
C GLY A 901 -13.19 4.98 -34.75
N TYR A 902 -14.12 5.78 -34.23
CA TYR A 902 -15.38 5.34 -33.63
C TYR A 902 -16.48 6.39 -33.81
N ALA A 903 -17.74 5.96 -33.78
CA ALA A 903 -18.92 6.82 -33.74
C ALA A 903 -20.06 6.10 -33.04
N GLY A 904 -20.89 6.81 -32.28
CA GLY A 904 -22.01 6.17 -31.57
C GLY A 904 -23.09 7.13 -31.12
N VAL A 905 -24.20 6.56 -30.67
CA VAL A 905 -25.35 7.29 -30.12
C VAL A 905 -25.67 6.78 -28.73
N THR A 906 -26.17 7.67 -27.87
CA THR A 906 -26.61 7.39 -26.51
C THR A 906 -28.07 7.76 -26.34
N ARG A 907 -28.84 6.87 -25.71
CA ARG A 907 -30.19 7.13 -25.21
C ARG A 907 -30.16 7.20 -23.69
N THR A 908 -30.60 8.32 -23.15
CA THR A 908 -30.91 8.47 -21.72
C THR A 908 -32.38 8.18 -21.49
N PHE A 909 -32.72 7.33 -20.52
CA PHE A 909 -34.10 7.00 -20.20
C PHE A 909 -34.79 8.13 -19.40
N ASP A 910 -36.08 8.33 -19.64
CA ASP A 910 -36.87 9.35 -18.90
C ASP A 910 -36.98 9.04 -17.39
N ALA A 911 -36.86 7.77 -17.03
CA ALA A 911 -36.73 7.28 -15.67
C ALA A 911 -35.75 6.10 -15.63
N PRO A 912 -34.99 5.92 -14.53
CA PRO A 912 -34.14 4.75 -14.37
C PRO A 912 -34.94 3.45 -14.51
N GLN A 913 -34.39 2.49 -15.25
CA GLN A 913 -34.95 1.15 -15.40
C GLN A 913 -34.26 0.19 -14.43
N SER A 914 -35.01 -0.80 -13.93
CA SER A 914 -34.45 -1.92 -13.16
C SER A 914 -34.33 -3.13 -14.08
N TRP A 915 -33.09 -3.52 -14.36
CA TRP A 915 -32.73 -4.75 -15.07
C TRP A 915 -32.29 -5.87 -14.11
N TRP A 916 -32.50 -5.67 -12.81
CA TRP A 916 -32.24 -6.69 -11.79
C TRP A 916 -33.00 -7.99 -12.07
N GLY A 917 -32.28 -9.12 -12.01
CA GLY A 917 -32.82 -10.47 -12.21
C GLY A 917 -32.89 -10.96 -13.65
N TYR A 918 -32.53 -10.12 -14.64
CA TYR A 918 -32.34 -10.53 -16.04
C TYR A 918 -30.90 -10.99 -16.28
N GLU A 919 -30.67 -11.87 -17.27
CA GLU A 919 -29.34 -12.44 -17.55
C GLU A 919 -28.51 -11.61 -18.55
N GLY A 920 -29.17 -10.75 -19.34
CA GLY A 920 -28.53 -9.94 -20.36
C GLY A 920 -29.52 -9.11 -21.17
N LEU A 921 -29.09 -8.66 -22.35
CA LEU A 921 -29.92 -8.01 -23.36
C LEU A 921 -30.01 -8.90 -24.62
N ASP A 922 -31.21 -9.02 -25.18
CA ASP A 922 -31.42 -9.50 -26.53
C ASP A 922 -31.61 -8.29 -27.46
N LEU A 923 -30.76 -8.21 -28.47
CA LEU A 923 -30.72 -7.09 -29.41
C LEU A 923 -30.93 -7.63 -30.82
N TRP A 924 -31.98 -7.22 -31.54
CA TRP A 924 -32.04 -7.52 -32.96
C TRP A 924 -31.12 -6.56 -33.73
N LEU A 925 -30.10 -7.09 -34.38
CA LEU A 925 -29.09 -6.29 -35.09
C LEU A 925 -28.95 -6.75 -36.55
N ASP A 926 -28.99 -5.81 -37.50
CA ASP A 926 -28.47 -6.02 -38.86
C ASP A 926 -27.08 -5.39 -39.00
N ARG A 927 -26.07 -6.25 -39.01
CA ARG A 927 -24.65 -5.91 -39.11
C ARG A 927 -24.09 -6.15 -40.52
N SER A 928 -24.94 -6.38 -41.52
CA SER A 928 -24.51 -6.72 -42.88
C SER A 928 -23.86 -5.54 -43.61
N GLY A 929 -24.16 -4.32 -43.14
CA GLY A 929 -23.57 -3.07 -43.62
C GLY A 929 -22.25 -2.67 -42.96
N LEU A 930 -21.65 -3.53 -42.13
CA LEU A 930 -20.35 -3.31 -41.51
C LEU A 930 -19.21 -3.87 -42.38
N GLY A 931 -18.06 -3.19 -42.37
CA GLY A 931 -16.83 -3.63 -43.02
C GLY A 931 -16.08 -4.71 -42.23
N ALA A 932 -15.19 -5.45 -42.91
CA ALA A 932 -14.33 -6.44 -42.29
C ALA A 932 -13.47 -5.82 -41.17
N GLY A 933 -13.62 -6.31 -39.94
CA GLY A 933 -12.88 -5.83 -38.77
C GLY A 933 -13.52 -4.63 -38.05
N GLN A 934 -14.68 -4.14 -38.49
CA GLN A 934 -15.46 -3.18 -37.71
C GLN A 934 -16.21 -3.90 -36.59
N ASN A 935 -16.24 -3.30 -35.39
CA ASN A 935 -16.91 -3.86 -34.22
C ASN A 935 -18.11 -3.01 -33.78
N VAL A 936 -18.94 -3.59 -32.93
CA VAL A 936 -20.03 -2.91 -32.25
C VAL A 936 -19.79 -3.01 -30.76
N THR A 937 -19.82 -1.90 -30.05
CA THR A 937 -19.75 -1.85 -28.59
C THR A 937 -21.12 -1.44 -28.05
N VAL A 938 -21.61 -2.22 -27.08
CA VAL A 938 -22.80 -1.88 -26.30
C VAL A 938 -22.32 -1.33 -24.96
N GLN A 939 -22.74 -0.12 -24.63
CA GLN A 939 -22.38 0.55 -23.37
C GLN A 939 -23.65 0.95 -22.63
N VAL A 940 -23.63 0.89 -21.30
CA VAL A 940 -24.75 1.26 -20.42
C VAL A 940 -24.25 2.09 -19.26
N VAL A 941 -25.12 2.91 -18.69
CA VAL A 941 -24.87 3.57 -17.40
C VAL A 941 -25.76 2.93 -16.34
N ALA A 942 -25.14 2.29 -15.36
CA ALA A 942 -25.79 1.55 -14.28
C ALA A 942 -25.19 1.98 -12.93
N GLY A 943 -26.04 2.38 -11.97
CA GLY A 943 -25.58 2.94 -10.69
C GLY A 943 -24.76 4.24 -10.84
N GLY A 944 -24.94 4.96 -11.95
CA GLY A 944 -24.16 6.16 -12.28
C GLY A 944 -22.76 5.89 -12.85
N GLN A 945 -22.39 4.63 -13.10
CA GLN A 945 -21.11 4.24 -13.72
C GLN A 945 -21.29 3.68 -15.13
N PHE A 946 -20.28 3.84 -15.98
CA PHE A 946 -20.26 3.30 -17.33
C PHE A 946 -19.80 1.84 -17.34
N TRP A 947 -20.50 1.01 -18.12
CA TRP A 947 -20.16 -0.39 -18.33
C TRP A 947 -20.29 -0.71 -19.81
N GLU A 948 -19.35 -1.45 -20.39
CA GLU A 948 -19.37 -1.76 -21.82
C GLU A 948 -18.92 -3.18 -22.12
N THR A 949 -19.33 -3.64 -23.30
CA THR A 949 -18.82 -4.87 -23.90
C THR A 949 -18.74 -4.73 -25.41
N VAL A 950 -17.69 -5.29 -26.00
CA VAL A 950 -17.50 -5.34 -27.45
C VAL A 950 -18.06 -6.67 -27.94
N LEU A 951 -19.01 -6.62 -28.87
CA LEU A 951 -19.58 -7.84 -29.44
C LEU A 951 -18.47 -8.68 -30.09
N PRO A 952 -18.40 -10.00 -29.83
CA PRO A 952 -17.25 -10.83 -30.20
C PRO A 952 -17.07 -10.98 -31.72
N ASP A 953 -18.17 -10.91 -32.47
CA ASP A 953 -18.14 -11.02 -33.93
C ASP A 953 -18.03 -9.65 -34.61
N VAL A 954 -16.89 -9.39 -35.26
CA VAL A 954 -16.71 -8.24 -36.16
C VAL A 954 -17.53 -8.40 -37.46
N GLY A 955 -17.86 -7.28 -38.09
CA GLY A 955 -18.67 -7.23 -39.31
C GLY A 955 -17.96 -7.78 -40.57
N PRO A 956 -18.72 -8.05 -41.65
CA PRO A 956 -20.18 -8.05 -41.74
C PRO A 956 -20.80 -9.32 -41.11
N GLN A 957 -21.94 -9.18 -40.45
CA GLN A 957 -22.73 -10.30 -39.91
C GLN A 957 -24.20 -10.22 -40.38
N PRO A 958 -24.89 -11.35 -40.61
CA PRO A 958 -26.28 -11.32 -41.01
C PRO A 958 -27.18 -10.73 -39.91
N ALA A 959 -28.37 -10.28 -40.32
CA ALA A 959 -29.37 -9.80 -39.37
C ALA A 959 -29.83 -10.93 -38.43
N GLY A 960 -29.96 -10.63 -37.14
CA GLY A 960 -30.40 -11.60 -36.14
C GLY A 960 -30.34 -11.04 -34.72
N VAL A 961 -30.87 -11.82 -33.78
CA VAL A 961 -30.79 -11.51 -32.35
C VAL A 961 -29.37 -11.80 -31.86
N VAL A 962 -28.78 -10.82 -31.19
CA VAL A 962 -27.52 -10.95 -30.48
C VAL A 962 -27.82 -10.84 -28.99
N HIS A 963 -27.45 -11.88 -28.26
CA HIS A 963 -27.52 -11.91 -26.81
C HIS A 963 -26.26 -11.27 -26.22
N VAL A 964 -26.43 -10.37 -25.24
CA VAL A 964 -25.37 -9.67 -24.53
C VAL A 964 -25.51 -9.98 -23.04
N PRO A 965 -24.75 -10.96 -22.50
CA PRO A 965 -24.77 -11.28 -21.09
C PRO A 965 -24.34 -10.06 -20.25
N PHE A 966 -25.03 -9.80 -19.13
CA PHE A 966 -24.58 -8.74 -18.22
C PHE A 966 -23.24 -9.05 -17.54
N ALA A 967 -22.87 -10.33 -17.47
CA ALA A 967 -21.56 -10.75 -16.98
C ALA A 967 -20.40 -10.30 -17.88
N ASP A 968 -20.66 -9.99 -19.14
CA ASP A 968 -19.65 -9.54 -20.10
C ASP A 968 -19.44 -8.02 -20.06
N LEU A 969 -20.25 -7.29 -19.28
CA LEU A 969 -20.10 -5.85 -19.09
C LEU A 969 -18.93 -5.56 -18.14
N ALA A 970 -17.97 -4.78 -18.62
CA ALA A 970 -16.79 -4.36 -17.87
C ALA A 970 -16.69 -2.83 -17.81
N LEU A 971 -15.93 -2.31 -16.84
CA LEU A 971 -15.59 -0.89 -16.83
C LEU A 971 -14.77 -0.55 -18.08
N PRO A 972 -15.09 0.55 -18.79
CA PRO A 972 -14.25 1.05 -19.86
C PRO A 972 -12.81 1.30 -19.36
N PRO A 973 -11.75 1.15 -20.19
CA PRO A 973 -10.36 1.31 -19.76
C PRO A 973 -9.99 2.67 -19.14
N TRP A 974 -10.81 3.69 -19.39
CA TRP A 974 -10.66 5.05 -18.86
C TRP A 974 -11.49 5.32 -17.60
N ALA A 975 -12.41 4.42 -17.23
CA ALA A 975 -13.25 4.56 -16.05
C ALA A 975 -12.53 3.95 -14.83
N GLY A 976 -12.36 4.73 -13.77
CA GLY A 976 -11.83 4.24 -12.49
C GLY A 976 -12.89 3.47 -11.69
N GLY A 977 -12.47 2.38 -11.02
CA GLY A 977 -13.34 1.60 -10.13
C GLY A 977 -13.11 0.09 -10.22
N GLY A 978 -13.96 -0.68 -9.52
CA GLY A 978 -14.05 -2.14 -9.60
C GLY A 978 -15.43 -2.59 -9.11
N GLY A 979 -15.87 -3.80 -9.48
CA GLY A 979 -17.17 -4.35 -9.06
C GLY A 979 -18.03 -4.91 -10.20
N ARG A 980 -19.34 -4.96 -9.99
CA ARG A 980 -20.37 -5.39 -10.95
C ARG A 980 -21.37 -4.25 -11.21
N PRO A 981 -22.04 -4.19 -12.38
CA PRO A 981 -23.03 -3.15 -12.65
C PRO A 981 -24.21 -3.21 -11.68
N ASP A 982 -24.61 -2.04 -11.14
CA ASP A 982 -25.87 -1.92 -10.38
C ASP A 982 -27.07 -1.87 -11.32
N LEU A 983 -27.54 -3.06 -11.67
CA LEU A 983 -28.67 -3.25 -12.58
C LEU A 983 -30.02 -2.82 -11.98
N GLN A 984 -30.08 -2.33 -10.74
CA GLN A 984 -31.34 -1.78 -10.20
C GLN A 984 -31.63 -0.38 -10.75
N THR A 985 -30.61 0.34 -11.22
CA THR A 985 -30.71 1.73 -11.67
C THR A 985 -29.94 1.97 -12.97
N VAL A 986 -30.50 1.47 -14.09
CA VAL A 986 -29.94 1.70 -15.42
C VAL A 986 -30.55 2.96 -16.02
N THR A 987 -29.71 3.91 -16.40
CA THR A 987 -30.13 5.24 -16.86
C THR A 987 -29.85 5.50 -18.34
N GLU A 988 -28.86 4.82 -18.92
CA GLU A 988 -28.48 5.02 -20.31
C GLU A 988 -28.13 3.71 -21.03
N ILE A 989 -28.35 3.68 -22.35
CA ILE A 989 -27.82 2.68 -23.26
C ILE A 989 -27.25 3.36 -24.50
N SER A 990 -26.11 2.85 -24.99
CA SER A 990 -25.36 3.39 -26.11
C SER A 990 -24.90 2.30 -27.06
N PHE A 991 -24.87 2.64 -28.35
CA PHE A 991 -24.33 1.79 -29.41
C PHE A 991 -23.20 2.53 -30.13
N TYR A 992 -22.01 1.94 -30.13
CA TYR A 992 -20.83 2.47 -30.81
C TYR A 992 -20.37 1.53 -31.92
N LEU A 993 -19.96 2.12 -33.04
CA LEU A 993 -19.29 1.48 -34.16
C LEU A 993 -17.81 1.84 -34.11
N GLY A 994 -16.91 0.86 -34.15
CA GLY A 994 -15.46 1.07 -34.16
C GLY A 994 -14.79 0.49 -35.41
N GLY A 995 -13.66 1.08 -35.81
CA GLY A 995 -12.88 0.69 -37.00
C GLY A 995 -12.72 1.83 -38.00
N GLY A 996 -12.64 1.51 -39.30
CA GLY A 996 -12.42 2.50 -40.37
C GLY A 996 -13.33 2.29 -41.58
N GLY A 997 -13.71 3.39 -42.23
CA GLY A 997 -14.53 3.39 -43.45
C GLY A 997 -16.04 3.50 -43.22
N PRO A 998 -16.86 3.39 -44.28
CA PRO A 998 -18.32 3.41 -44.18
C PRO A 998 -18.84 2.27 -43.29
N ALA A 999 -19.81 2.55 -42.44
CA ALA A 999 -20.43 1.58 -41.55
C ALA A 999 -21.94 1.84 -41.44
N VAL A 1000 -22.74 0.77 -41.48
CA VAL A 1000 -24.19 0.81 -41.24
C VAL A 1000 -24.57 -0.30 -40.28
N LEU A 1001 -25.30 0.07 -39.23
CA LEU A 1001 -25.91 -0.84 -38.26
C LEU A 1001 -27.41 -0.54 -38.18
N VAL A 1002 -28.25 -1.56 -38.24
CA VAL A 1002 -29.66 -1.44 -37.85
C VAL A 1002 -29.85 -2.11 -36.51
N VAL A 1003 -30.52 -1.41 -35.59
CA VAL A 1003 -30.86 -1.86 -34.24
C VAL A 1003 -32.38 -1.87 -34.13
N ASP A 1004 -32.93 -2.98 -33.67
CA ASP A 1004 -34.35 -3.19 -33.43
C ASP A 1004 -34.54 -4.03 -32.16
N ASP A 1005 -35.75 -4.00 -31.58
CA ASP A 1005 -36.18 -4.86 -30.47
C ASP A 1005 -35.13 -5.11 -29.37
N VAL A 1006 -34.69 -4.04 -28.70
CA VAL A 1006 -33.80 -4.11 -27.54
C VAL A 1006 -34.64 -4.53 -26.33
N ARG A 1007 -34.41 -5.74 -25.81
CA ARG A 1007 -35.15 -6.29 -24.67
C ARG A 1007 -34.20 -6.91 -23.67
N THR A 1008 -34.56 -6.94 -22.39
CA THR A 1008 -33.82 -7.74 -21.43
C THR A 1008 -34.12 -9.22 -21.64
N ALA A 1009 -33.09 -10.05 -21.54
CA ALA A 1009 -33.24 -11.51 -21.58
C ALA A 1009 -33.66 -12.00 -20.19
N VAL A 1010 -34.83 -12.64 -20.10
CA VAL A 1010 -35.20 -13.40 -18.90
C VAL A 1010 -34.22 -14.55 -18.74
N ALA A 1011 -33.76 -14.78 -17.51
CA ALA A 1011 -33.05 -16.01 -17.22
C ALA A 1011 -33.91 -17.18 -17.69
N GLY A 1012 -33.43 -17.93 -18.69
CA GLY A 1012 -34.14 -19.15 -19.11
C GLY A 1012 -34.35 -20.05 -17.89
N PRO A 1013 -35.29 -21.01 -17.91
CA PRO A 1013 -35.27 -22.08 -16.93
C PRO A 1013 -33.93 -22.79 -17.11
N GLY A 1014 -32.94 -22.41 -16.30
CA GLY A 1014 -31.58 -22.89 -16.42
C GLY A 1014 -31.67 -24.41 -16.44
N VAL A 1015 -31.31 -25.01 -17.56
CA VAL A 1015 -31.16 -26.45 -17.57
C VAL A 1015 -29.95 -26.69 -16.70
N PRO A 1016 -30.07 -27.40 -15.58
CA PRO A 1016 -28.98 -27.58 -14.64
C PRO A 1016 -28.05 -28.66 -15.22
N VAL A 1017 -27.42 -28.37 -16.35
CA VAL A 1017 -26.51 -29.28 -17.05
C VAL A 1017 -25.25 -28.54 -17.48
N THR A 1018 -24.14 -28.82 -16.81
CA THR A 1018 -22.81 -28.34 -17.24
C THR A 1018 -22.30 -29.16 -18.42
N VAL A 1019 -21.85 -28.49 -19.49
CA VAL A 1019 -21.32 -29.15 -20.70
C VAL A 1019 -19.86 -28.79 -20.97
N GLU A 1020 -19.08 -29.77 -21.41
CA GLU A 1020 -17.67 -29.61 -21.77
C GLU A 1020 -17.37 -30.40 -23.04
N ALA A 1021 -16.57 -29.84 -23.94
CA ALA A 1021 -16.04 -30.55 -25.10
C ALA A 1021 -14.53 -30.38 -25.22
N THR A 1022 -13.82 -31.43 -25.57
CA THR A 1022 -12.37 -31.41 -25.76
C THR A 1022 -11.97 -32.22 -26.98
N SER A 1023 -11.05 -31.69 -27.78
CA SER A 1023 -10.38 -32.47 -28.82
C SER A 1023 -9.22 -33.26 -28.21
N ARG A 1024 -9.01 -34.49 -28.69
CA ARG A 1024 -7.95 -35.36 -28.19
C ARG A 1024 -7.42 -36.31 -29.24
N CYS A 1025 -6.16 -36.70 -29.05
CA CYS A 1025 -5.45 -37.61 -29.93
C CYS A 1025 -5.42 -39.02 -29.34
N LEU A 1026 -5.93 -40.00 -30.09
CA LEU A 1026 -5.90 -41.41 -29.71
C LEU A 1026 -5.36 -42.24 -30.88
N ALA A 1027 -4.21 -42.89 -30.66
CA ALA A 1027 -3.54 -43.75 -31.66
C ALA A 1027 -3.37 -43.08 -33.05
N GLY A 1028 -2.95 -41.82 -33.07
CA GLY A 1028 -2.68 -41.07 -34.31
C GLY A 1028 -3.92 -40.50 -35.00
N LYS A 1029 -5.09 -40.49 -34.34
CA LYS A 1029 -6.36 -39.98 -34.89
C LYS A 1029 -7.01 -38.99 -33.94
N ALA A 1030 -7.68 -37.99 -34.50
CA ALA A 1030 -8.43 -37.00 -33.75
C ALA A 1030 -9.80 -37.53 -33.29
N TYR A 1031 -10.18 -37.16 -32.08
CA TYR A 1031 -11.47 -37.44 -31.45
C TYR A 1031 -11.98 -36.18 -30.76
N VAL A 1032 -13.30 -36.02 -30.71
CA VAL A 1032 -13.96 -34.99 -29.87
C VAL A 1032 -14.66 -35.71 -28.73
N ALA A 1033 -14.31 -35.40 -27.48
CA ALA A 1033 -14.94 -35.92 -26.28
C ALA A 1033 -15.89 -34.87 -25.72
N VAL A 1034 -17.16 -35.22 -25.57
CA VAL A 1034 -18.21 -34.35 -25.03
C VAL A 1034 -18.72 -34.96 -23.72
N ARG A 1035 -18.79 -34.14 -22.68
CA ARG A 1035 -19.31 -34.46 -21.35
C ARG A 1035 -20.45 -33.50 -21.01
N ALA A 1036 -21.55 -34.01 -20.50
CA ALA A 1036 -22.65 -33.22 -19.98
C ALA A 1036 -23.04 -33.77 -18.60
N THR A 1037 -22.95 -32.96 -17.55
CA THR A 1037 -23.24 -33.35 -16.16
C THR A 1037 -24.58 -32.78 -15.76
N ASN A 1038 -25.51 -33.59 -15.26
CA ASN A 1038 -26.77 -33.08 -14.72
C ASN A 1038 -26.57 -32.60 -13.29
N ASP A 1039 -26.55 -31.29 -13.09
CA ASP A 1039 -26.42 -30.57 -11.82
C ASP A 1039 -27.79 -30.34 -11.13
N GLY A 1040 -28.88 -30.80 -11.76
CA GLY A 1040 -30.24 -30.64 -11.25
C GLY A 1040 -30.65 -31.71 -10.24
N ASP A 1041 -31.89 -31.61 -9.77
CA ASP A 1041 -32.49 -32.50 -8.78
C ASP A 1041 -33.39 -33.60 -9.39
N ALA A 1042 -33.60 -33.58 -10.72
CA ALA A 1042 -34.37 -34.57 -11.47
C ALA A 1042 -33.61 -35.12 -12.69
N PRO A 1043 -33.89 -36.36 -13.16
CA PRO A 1043 -33.28 -36.90 -14.37
C PRO A 1043 -33.69 -36.16 -15.64
N VAL A 1044 -32.73 -35.90 -16.54
CA VAL A 1044 -32.94 -35.19 -17.81
C VAL A 1044 -32.51 -36.04 -19.01
N ALA A 1045 -33.17 -35.86 -20.17
CA ALA A 1045 -32.71 -36.49 -21.40
C ALA A 1045 -31.60 -35.64 -22.03
N VAL A 1046 -30.47 -36.23 -22.42
CA VAL A 1046 -29.32 -35.49 -22.99
C VAL A 1046 -28.93 -36.09 -24.33
N THR A 1047 -28.78 -35.26 -25.35
CA THR A 1047 -28.24 -35.63 -26.66
C THR A 1047 -26.94 -34.89 -26.90
N LEU A 1048 -25.82 -35.63 -26.97
CA LEU A 1048 -24.52 -35.09 -27.31
C LEU A 1048 -24.35 -35.10 -28.83
N GLY A 1049 -24.14 -33.95 -29.46
CA GLY A 1049 -24.00 -33.78 -30.90
C GLY A 1049 -22.65 -33.17 -31.30
N THR A 1050 -22.05 -33.69 -32.36
CA THR A 1050 -20.90 -33.12 -33.07
C THR A 1050 -21.09 -33.30 -34.57
N PRO A 1051 -20.33 -32.60 -35.44
CA PRO A 1051 -20.33 -32.88 -36.88
C PRO A 1051 -19.94 -34.34 -37.22
N TYR A 1052 -19.30 -35.04 -36.29
CA TYR A 1052 -18.79 -36.41 -36.46
C TYR A 1052 -19.73 -37.49 -35.93
N GLY A 1053 -20.85 -37.11 -35.30
CA GLY A 1053 -21.88 -38.03 -34.80
C GLY A 1053 -22.68 -37.47 -33.63
N SER A 1054 -23.74 -38.17 -33.27
CA SER A 1054 -24.61 -37.83 -32.13
C SER A 1054 -24.89 -39.06 -31.25
N ARG A 1055 -25.11 -38.86 -29.94
CA ARG A 1055 -25.50 -39.91 -28.99
C ARG A 1055 -26.55 -39.39 -28.00
N VAL A 1056 -27.64 -40.15 -27.87
CA VAL A 1056 -28.76 -39.85 -26.97
C VAL A 1056 -28.65 -40.66 -25.68
N PHE A 1057 -28.91 -39.99 -24.55
CA PHE A 1057 -29.05 -40.53 -23.19
C PHE A 1057 -30.45 -40.20 -22.70
N ALA A 1058 -31.30 -41.22 -22.56
CA ALA A 1058 -32.73 -41.00 -22.29
C ALA A 1058 -33.05 -40.47 -20.87
N ALA A 1059 -32.15 -40.68 -19.91
CA ALA A 1059 -32.28 -40.21 -18.53
C ALA A 1059 -30.91 -40.18 -17.84
N VAL A 1060 -30.35 -38.98 -17.67
CA VAL A 1060 -29.12 -38.70 -16.91
C VAL A 1060 -29.56 -38.23 -15.53
N ALA A 1061 -29.25 -38.99 -14.48
CA ALA A 1061 -29.66 -38.67 -13.12
C ALA A 1061 -28.87 -37.47 -12.53
N PRO A 1062 -29.41 -36.78 -11.50
CA PRO A 1062 -28.69 -35.81 -10.70
C PRO A 1062 -27.27 -36.25 -10.31
N GLY A 1063 -26.28 -35.38 -10.51
CA GLY A 1063 -24.85 -35.61 -10.26
C GLY A 1063 -24.17 -36.59 -11.23
N VAL A 1064 -24.86 -37.08 -12.27
CA VAL A 1064 -24.32 -38.06 -13.24
C VAL A 1064 -24.00 -37.38 -14.56
N ASN A 1065 -22.99 -37.88 -15.27
CA ASN A 1065 -22.63 -37.40 -16.60
C ASN A 1065 -23.11 -38.32 -17.75
N ALA A 1066 -23.55 -37.70 -18.83
CA ALA A 1066 -23.56 -38.26 -20.17
C ALA A 1066 -22.20 -37.97 -20.82
N TYR A 1067 -21.58 -38.99 -21.41
CA TYR A 1067 -20.26 -38.86 -22.01
C TYR A 1067 -20.15 -39.66 -23.31
N GLN A 1068 -19.62 -39.03 -24.36
CA GLN A 1068 -19.29 -39.70 -25.62
C GLN A 1068 -18.04 -39.11 -26.24
N SER A 1069 -17.21 -39.99 -26.82
CA SER A 1069 -16.11 -39.57 -27.67
C SER A 1069 -16.37 -39.97 -29.13
N PHE A 1070 -16.43 -38.98 -30.01
CA PHE A 1070 -16.72 -39.13 -31.43
C PHE A 1070 -15.41 -39.22 -32.21
N ALA A 1071 -15.27 -40.26 -33.04
CA ALA A 1071 -14.09 -40.43 -33.88
C ALA A 1071 -14.21 -39.53 -35.12
N VAL A 1072 -13.28 -38.59 -35.29
CA VAL A 1072 -13.24 -37.68 -36.45
C VAL A 1072 -12.88 -38.43 -37.74
N ARG A 1073 -12.20 -39.58 -37.61
CA ARG A 1073 -11.69 -40.40 -38.72
C ARG A 1073 -10.65 -39.68 -39.60
N ALA A 1074 -10.04 -38.61 -39.09
CA ALA A 1074 -8.90 -37.89 -39.65
C ALA A 1074 -7.79 -37.73 -38.61
N THR A 1075 -6.62 -37.26 -39.04
CA THR A 1075 -5.48 -36.93 -38.14
C THR A 1075 -5.60 -35.53 -37.56
N SER A 1076 -6.54 -34.69 -38.01
CA SER A 1076 -6.78 -33.36 -37.47
C SER A 1076 -8.27 -33.04 -37.33
N VAL A 1077 -8.59 -32.12 -36.43
CA VAL A 1077 -9.93 -31.55 -36.22
C VAL A 1077 -9.82 -30.02 -36.04
N PRO A 1078 -10.63 -29.20 -36.72
CA PRO A 1078 -10.67 -27.74 -36.51
C PRO A 1078 -11.32 -27.38 -35.15
N ALA A 1079 -11.15 -26.13 -34.71
CA ALA A 1079 -11.86 -25.60 -33.56
C ALA A 1079 -13.32 -25.33 -33.93
N GLU A 1080 -14.26 -25.91 -33.19
CA GLU A 1080 -15.71 -25.86 -33.45
C GLU A 1080 -16.46 -26.05 -32.11
N SER A 1081 -17.80 -26.08 -32.14
CA SER A 1081 -18.64 -26.36 -30.97
C SER A 1081 -19.36 -27.71 -31.08
N ALA A 1082 -19.46 -28.42 -29.96
CA ALA A 1082 -20.38 -29.54 -29.80
C ALA A 1082 -21.74 -29.01 -29.31
N VAL A 1083 -22.81 -29.46 -29.94
CA VAL A 1083 -24.19 -29.07 -29.58
C VAL A 1083 -24.77 -30.14 -28.66
N VAL A 1084 -25.14 -29.77 -27.43
CA VAL A 1084 -25.76 -30.65 -26.45
C VAL A 1084 -27.22 -30.26 -26.25
N THR A 1085 -28.14 -31.11 -26.69
CA THR A 1085 -29.58 -30.89 -26.47
C THR A 1085 -30.02 -31.53 -25.17
N VAL A 1086 -30.66 -30.80 -24.27
CA VAL A 1086 -31.24 -31.32 -23.03
C VAL A 1086 -32.76 -31.17 -23.06
N GLY A 1087 -33.46 -32.27 -22.79
CA GLY A 1087 -34.92 -32.34 -22.79
C GLY A 1087 -35.50 -32.56 -21.39
N SER A 1088 -36.49 -31.74 -21.04
CA SER A 1088 -37.32 -31.84 -19.84
C SER A 1088 -38.78 -31.65 -20.23
N GLY A 1089 -39.63 -32.67 -20.04
CA GLY A 1089 -41.09 -32.49 -20.07
C GLY A 1089 -41.75 -32.01 -21.39
N GLY A 1090 -41.05 -31.99 -22.53
CA GLY A 1090 -41.61 -31.61 -23.83
C GLY A 1090 -40.90 -30.45 -24.52
N ASP A 1091 -40.09 -29.68 -23.79
CA ASP A 1091 -39.23 -28.62 -24.31
C ASP A 1091 -37.75 -29.08 -24.31
N ALA A 1092 -36.99 -28.65 -25.31
CA ALA A 1092 -35.59 -29.01 -25.50
C ALA A 1092 -34.74 -27.75 -25.64
N VAL A 1093 -33.65 -27.67 -24.87
CA VAL A 1093 -32.68 -26.56 -24.87
C VAL A 1093 -31.37 -27.07 -25.48
N GLU A 1094 -30.73 -26.27 -26.32
CA GLU A 1094 -29.40 -26.58 -26.87
C GLU A 1094 -28.32 -25.78 -26.12
N LEU A 1095 -27.25 -26.46 -25.74
CA LEU A 1095 -26.08 -25.91 -25.07
C LEU A 1095 -24.87 -26.13 -25.97
N ASP A 1096 -24.10 -25.06 -26.23
CA ASP A 1096 -22.88 -25.13 -27.00
C ASP A 1096 -21.67 -25.39 -26.09
N ALA A 1097 -20.80 -26.30 -26.53
CA ALA A 1097 -19.55 -26.63 -25.86
C ALA A 1097 -18.38 -26.52 -26.84
N PRO A 1098 -17.62 -25.41 -26.86
CA PRO A 1098 -16.50 -25.23 -27.77
C PRO A 1098 -15.37 -26.22 -27.47
N TYR A 1099 -14.69 -26.70 -28.52
CA TYR A 1099 -13.46 -27.47 -28.44
C TYR A 1099 -12.38 -26.90 -29.36
N ALA A 1100 -11.14 -26.90 -28.90
CA ALA A 1100 -9.99 -26.39 -29.66
C ALA A 1100 -9.63 -27.29 -30.86
N ALA A 1101 -8.96 -26.72 -31.85
CA ALA A 1101 -8.37 -27.48 -32.94
C ALA A 1101 -7.28 -28.43 -32.40
N ALA A 1102 -7.16 -29.62 -32.99
CA ALA A 1102 -6.09 -30.56 -32.66
C ALA A 1102 -5.54 -31.27 -33.91
N ALA A 1103 -4.22 -31.48 -33.94
CA ALA A 1103 -3.52 -32.28 -34.93
C ALA A 1103 -2.79 -33.43 -34.23
N CYS A 1104 -3.09 -34.65 -34.62
CA CYS A 1104 -2.78 -35.88 -33.91
C CYS A 1104 -1.74 -36.75 -34.62
N GLY A 1105 -0.80 -36.11 -35.32
CA GLY A 1105 0.23 -36.73 -36.14
C GLY A 1105 0.50 -35.95 -37.40
#